data_AF-A0A3N8D1L7-F1
#
_entry.id   AF-A0A3N8D1L7-F1
#
_cell.length_a   1.000
_cell.length_b   1.000
_cell.length_c   1.000
_cell.angle_alpha   90.00
_cell.angle_beta   90.00
_cell.angle_gamma   90.00
#
_symmetry.space_group_name_H-M   'P 1'
#
loop_
_entity.id
_entity.type
_entity.pdbx_description
1 polymer ?
#
loop_
_entity_poly.entity_id
_entity_poly.type
_entity_poly.pdbx_seq_one_letter_code
_entity_poly.pdbx_strand_id
1 'polypeptide(L)'
;MPTPAEQQIKAQIDLLLDLKLVGMDPVEKSNLESSIEQIQKQYELAVEKGKTSARYKDLSDSIAKNLPALVNGIYAADKAFKKGDYISASASMMSICASVLPILTAATATSGPVGVLIGALLSVVAQILSFFAPQQPSLESKIQKMLDQLKTDEEIESIKGFGHSISSYTSSLRSKCEGEKKWMAAVALPGTVSLANDSENVVGIGTNFSTTVEVGQWLTFNSEAPTKPYQIEKIDSDTSLTLATKYAEKSLSGGTCEYRRRKIAKRSIDEILGMPLTNETEADAFLTELIALGWGLGRDQAKLDVPVFLNWKVAAYLQKPSNQSKDGWPEVLGVWCQTYIELLTANTMLNCMISREKLEAVLAATRKENKTSPLSDEVRSRCHEAVLYLAALVKVLPASWEADKKEMIEIVTAVRPVARERGLYLRVGRRGTGLGLYVARGNGKAAPLAWGYKSNTGWFGSLSIHTPKAQIDSFTPQYDLLAAEKGPSRVSHFLLDSVSGELFDTGPVVGNDLPDVRHPETYLDVSGLAFNDGTFGVDGSTHPKTLVSLAIENRDMNDARYVNYYTIGKDGKSTRVNIQHGLANLAEIRSVYVPASALSDDPDGDALTGDNQPKPNSVLTYGGIRNSNQLYVTEQTELSIVEGPEGWTSYNAIEVDAHYVWLFGKEGIACATHASMRKFGRGKIARPSWIYHDFDTQFNRPEVANLYPCADGTLLVAMLGDIYTADYRIDRKASRVVTSSWVKRGGDATQVVKMPIPCWSILEQLNACLLEE
;
A
#
# COMPACT_ATOMS: atom_id res chain seq x y z
N MET A 1 41.61 -32.23 17.43
CA MET A 1 41.02 -32.62 18.74
C MET A 1 39.97 -31.60 19.09
N PRO A 2 38.80 -32.00 19.63
CA PRO A 2 37.75 -31.06 19.99
C PRO A 2 38.25 -30.08 21.06
N THR A 3 37.85 -28.82 20.95
CA THR A 3 38.20 -27.78 21.93
C THR A 3 37.50 -28.03 23.28
N PRO A 4 38.00 -27.49 24.41
CA PRO A 4 37.31 -27.62 25.70
C PRO A 4 35.85 -27.13 25.66
N ALA A 5 35.57 -26.11 24.85
CA ALA A 5 34.22 -25.59 24.63
C ALA A 5 33.33 -26.58 23.86
N GLU A 6 33.85 -27.24 22.83
CA GLU A 6 33.14 -28.28 22.08
C GLU A 6 32.83 -29.51 22.94
N GLN A 7 33.75 -29.90 23.83
CA GLN A 7 33.52 -30.98 24.79
C GLN A 7 32.45 -30.61 25.83
N GLN A 8 32.47 -29.37 26.31
CA GLN A 8 31.48 -28.86 27.25
C GLN A 8 30.08 -28.80 26.64
N ILE A 9 29.95 -28.33 25.40
CA ILE A 9 28.67 -28.26 24.68
C ILE A 9 28.11 -29.65 24.44
N LYS A 10 28.95 -30.60 24.00
CA LYS A 10 28.53 -31.99 23.83
C LYS A 10 28.03 -32.59 25.15
N ALA A 11 28.74 -32.36 26.26
CA ALA A 11 28.30 -32.81 27.58
C ALA A 11 26.97 -32.17 28.03
N GLN A 12 26.69 -30.91 27.67
CA GLN A 12 25.41 -30.25 27.99
C GLN A 12 24.25 -30.75 27.11
N ILE A 13 24.54 -31.09 25.84
CA ILE A 13 23.59 -31.73 24.92
C ILE A 13 23.26 -33.14 25.40
N ASP A 14 24.26 -33.91 25.83
CA ASP A 14 24.08 -35.23 26.43
C ASP A 14 23.25 -35.13 27.73
N LEU A 15 23.43 -34.07 28.52
CA LEU A 15 22.64 -33.81 29.73
C LEU A 15 21.17 -33.47 29.44
N LEU A 16 20.88 -32.79 28.32
CA LEU A 16 19.52 -32.55 27.82
C LEU A 16 18.84 -33.86 27.39
N LEU A 17 19.59 -34.77 26.77
CA LEU A 17 19.10 -36.12 26.41
C LEU A 17 18.79 -36.97 27.66
N ASP A 18 19.58 -36.79 28.73
CA ASP A 18 19.42 -37.50 30.00
C ASP A 18 18.30 -36.96 30.92
N LEU A 19 17.75 -35.77 30.65
CA LEU A 19 16.72 -35.08 31.48
C LEU A 19 15.31 -35.73 31.48
N LYS A 20 15.26 -37.03 31.15
CA LYS A 20 14.19 -38.02 31.21
C LYS A 20 13.22 -38.07 30.03
N LEU A 21 13.63 -38.90 29.07
CA LEU A 21 12.86 -39.65 28.07
C LEU A 21 11.86 -40.69 28.64
N VAL A 22 11.33 -40.52 29.86
CA VAL A 22 10.43 -41.51 30.50
C VAL A 22 9.05 -40.89 30.70
N GLY A 23 8.09 -41.31 29.86
CA GLY A 23 6.70 -40.86 29.86
C GLY A 23 6.30 -39.95 28.68
N MET A 24 7.25 -39.61 27.81
CA MET A 24 7.03 -38.81 26.61
C MET A 24 6.41 -39.64 25.49
N ASP A 25 5.50 -39.05 24.71
CA ASP A 25 4.96 -39.71 23.53
C ASP A 25 6.11 -40.06 22.55
N PRO A 26 6.10 -41.24 21.90
CA PRO A 26 7.18 -41.65 20.99
C PRO A 26 7.45 -40.65 19.85
N VAL A 27 6.43 -39.91 19.39
CA VAL A 27 6.57 -38.91 18.33
C VAL A 27 7.21 -37.63 18.89
N GLU A 28 6.79 -37.18 20.07
CA GLU A 28 7.40 -36.03 20.75
C GLU A 28 8.88 -36.28 21.08
N LYS A 29 9.19 -37.51 21.51
CA LYS A 29 10.57 -37.96 21.73
C LYS A 29 11.41 -37.88 20.45
N SER A 30 10.89 -38.40 19.34
CA SER A 30 11.62 -38.37 18.06
C SER A 30 11.82 -36.94 17.54
N ASN A 31 10.83 -36.06 17.73
CA ASN A 31 10.94 -34.64 17.36
C ASN A 31 11.98 -33.89 18.22
N LEU A 32 12.06 -34.21 19.51
CA LEU A 32 13.04 -33.64 20.43
C LEU A 32 14.45 -34.10 20.06
N GLU A 33 14.66 -35.40 19.84
CA GLU A 33 15.92 -35.97 19.37
C GLU A 33 16.38 -35.32 18.05
N SER A 34 15.47 -35.17 17.08
CA SER A 34 15.77 -34.52 15.79
C SER A 34 16.13 -33.03 15.95
N SER A 35 15.44 -32.31 16.84
CA SER A 35 15.74 -30.90 17.11
C SER A 35 17.12 -30.74 17.76
N ILE A 36 17.48 -31.65 18.67
CA ILE A 36 18.78 -31.65 19.34
C ILE A 36 19.92 -32.00 18.37
N GLU A 37 19.73 -32.99 17.49
CA GLU A 37 20.68 -33.30 16.42
C GLU A 37 20.89 -32.12 15.45
N GLN A 38 19.81 -31.40 15.13
CA GLN A 38 19.91 -30.18 14.32
C GLN A 38 20.71 -29.08 15.04
N ILE A 39 20.53 -28.89 16.35
CA ILE A 39 21.32 -27.92 17.12
C ILE A 39 22.80 -28.25 17.03
N GLN A 40 23.17 -29.52 17.21
CA GLN A 40 24.55 -29.95 17.14
C GLN A 40 25.16 -29.74 15.75
N LYS A 41 24.46 -30.18 14.69
CA LYS A 41 24.92 -30.05 13.30
C LYS A 41 25.10 -28.58 12.88
N GLN A 42 24.20 -27.71 13.30
CA GLN A 42 24.27 -26.28 12.97
C GLN A 42 25.33 -25.54 13.79
N TYR A 43 25.56 -25.93 15.05
CA TYR A 43 26.67 -25.41 15.84
C TYR A 43 28.03 -25.76 15.23
N GLU A 44 28.22 -27.02 14.81
CA GLU A 44 29.43 -27.48 14.12
C GLU A 44 29.67 -26.68 12.83
N LEU A 45 28.62 -26.43 12.05
CA LEU A 45 28.67 -25.59 10.85
C LEU A 45 29.03 -24.13 11.17
N ALA A 46 28.50 -23.58 12.26
CA ALA A 46 28.80 -22.21 12.69
C ALA A 46 30.27 -22.06 13.13
N VAL A 47 30.80 -23.03 13.87
CA VAL A 47 32.23 -23.08 14.26
C VAL A 47 33.13 -23.17 13.03
N GLU A 48 32.78 -24.00 12.05
CA GLU A 48 33.56 -24.14 10.81
C GLU A 48 33.59 -22.84 10.01
N LYS A 49 32.43 -22.21 9.81
CA LYS A 49 32.33 -20.90 9.15
C LYS A 49 32.98 -19.78 9.95
N GLY A 50 32.98 -19.87 11.28
CA GLY A 50 33.64 -18.93 12.19
C GLY A 50 35.16 -18.83 12.02
N LYS A 51 35.79 -19.83 11.40
CA LYS A 51 37.22 -19.78 11.03
C LYS A 51 37.53 -18.70 9.98
N THR A 52 36.54 -18.33 9.17
CA THR A 52 36.68 -17.39 8.05
C THR A 52 35.81 -16.14 8.18
N SER A 53 34.85 -16.14 9.11
CA SER A 53 33.93 -15.02 9.34
C SER A 53 33.85 -14.65 10.82
N ALA A 54 34.22 -13.39 11.13
CA ALA A 54 34.12 -12.85 12.48
C ALA A 54 32.69 -12.95 13.06
N ARG A 55 31.66 -12.80 12.21
CA ARG A 55 30.26 -12.86 12.64
C ARG A 55 29.83 -14.27 13.05
N TYR A 56 30.25 -15.30 12.31
CA TYR A 56 29.98 -16.69 12.68
C TYR A 56 30.77 -17.12 13.92
N LYS A 57 31.94 -16.50 14.16
CA LYS A 57 32.71 -16.69 15.38
C LYS A 57 32.01 -16.08 16.61
N ASP A 58 31.51 -14.85 16.51
CA ASP A 58 30.76 -14.21 17.58
C ASP A 58 29.50 -15.01 17.95
N LEU A 59 28.84 -15.59 16.94
CA LEU A 59 27.70 -16.49 17.12
C LEU A 59 28.11 -17.80 17.83
N SER A 60 29.15 -18.50 17.37
CA SER A 60 29.62 -19.73 18.02
C SER A 60 30.07 -19.47 19.46
N ASP A 61 30.73 -18.35 19.71
CA ASP A 61 31.19 -17.94 21.04
C ASP A 61 30.00 -17.60 21.95
N SER A 62 28.96 -16.92 21.43
CA SER A 62 27.73 -16.64 22.17
C SER A 62 26.97 -17.92 22.52
N ILE A 63 26.86 -18.88 21.60
CA ILE A 63 26.24 -20.19 21.87
C ILE A 63 27.04 -20.96 22.93
N ALA A 64 28.36 -21.06 22.77
CA ALA A 64 29.23 -21.76 23.71
C ALA A 64 29.15 -21.18 25.14
N LYS A 65 29.05 -19.85 25.24
CA LYS A 65 28.99 -19.15 26.52
C LYS A 65 27.65 -19.30 27.23
N ASN A 66 26.54 -19.33 26.49
CA ASN A 66 25.20 -19.21 27.07
C ASN A 66 24.41 -20.54 27.13
N LEU A 67 24.74 -21.52 26.28
CA LEU A 67 24.10 -22.84 26.29
C LEU A 67 24.21 -23.57 27.65
N PRO A 68 25.33 -23.54 28.39
CA PRO A 68 25.38 -24.14 29.73
C PRO A 68 24.41 -23.50 30.73
N ALA A 69 24.18 -22.17 30.64
CA ALA A 69 23.22 -21.48 31.49
C ALA A 69 21.78 -21.86 31.14
N LEU A 70 21.49 -22.04 29.85
CA LEU A 70 20.21 -22.54 29.34
C LEU A 70 19.88 -23.94 29.89
N VAL A 71 20.82 -24.89 29.76
CA VAL A 71 20.64 -26.28 30.23
C VAL A 71 20.49 -26.35 31.75
N ASN A 72 21.30 -25.58 32.49
CA ASN A 72 21.16 -25.50 33.95
C ASN A 72 19.83 -24.87 34.39
N GLY A 73 19.34 -23.85 33.66
CA GLY A 73 18.03 -23.25 33.91
C GLY A 73 16.89 -24.25 33.69
N ILE A 74 16.98 -25.05 32.62
CA ILE A 74 16.05 -26.15 32.33
C ILE A 74 16.06 -27.20 33.44
N TYR A 75 17.24 -27.65 33.87
CA TYR A 75 17.39 -28.64 34.95
C TYR A 75 16.84 -28.12 36.30
N ALA A 76 17.09 -26.85 36.60
CA ALA A 76 16.57 -26.20 37.80
C ALA A 76 15.04 -26.06 37.77
N ALA A 77 14.47 -25.72 36.61
CA ALA A 77 13.03 -25.65 36.40
C ALA A 77 12.37 -27.03 36.59
N ASP A 78 12.90 -28.09 35.96
CA ASP A 78 12.41 -29.47 36.11
C ASP A 78 12.39 -29.92 37.58
N LYS A 79 13.49 -29.68 38.30
CA LYS A 79 13.60 -30.04 39.72
C LYS A 79 12.64 -29.23 40.61
N ALA A 80 12.38 -27.96 40.28
CA ALA A 80 11.47 -27.10 41.03
C ALA A 80 10.00 -27.49 40.78
N PHE A 81 9.61 -27.75 39.53
CA PHE A 81 8.27 -28.20 39.18
C PHE A 81 7.94 -29.58 39.75
N LYS A 82 8.86 -30.55 39.70
CA LYS A 82 8.69 -31.87 40.34
C LYS A 82 8.50 -31.82 41.86
N LYS A 83 8.93 -30.72 42.49
CA LYS A 83 8.76 -30.46 43.93
C LYS A 83 7.54 -29.59 44.25
N GLY A 84 6.79 -29.13 43.25
CA GLY A 84 5.66 -28.23 43.43
C GLY A 84 6.05 -26.78 43.80
N ASP A 85 7.32 -26.39 43.60
CA ASP A 85 7.80 -25.03 43.85
C ASP A 85 7.70 -24.18 42.58
N TYR A 86 6.49 -23.68 42.32
CA TYR A 86 6.17 -22.90 41.11
C TYR A 86 6.87 -21.53 41.05
N ILE A 87 7.28 -20.96 42.20
CA ILE A 87 7.94 -19.66 42.26
C ILE A 87 9.40 -19.81 41.81
N SER A 88 10.10 -20.80 42.37
CA SER A 88 11.48 -21.09 41.95
C SER A 88 11.54 -21.63 40.52
N ALA A 89 10.49 -22.33 40.08
CA ALA A 89 10.34 -22.76 38.70
C ALA A 89 10.17 -21.57 37.74
N SER A 90 9.34 -20.58 38.10
CA SER A 90 9.16 -19.33 37.34
C SER A 90 10.45 -18.49 37.29
N ALA A 91 11.21 -18.44 38.39
CA ALA A 91 12.52 -17.79 38.41
C ALA A 91 13.53 -18.50 37.50
N SER A 92 13.53 -19.83 37.47
CA SER A 92 14.37 -20.63 36.57
C SER A 92 13.98 -20.42 35.10
N MET A 93 12.69 -20.24 34.80
CA MET A 93 12.21 -19.87 33.46
C MET A 93 12.72 -18.49 33.00
N MET A 94 12.80 -17.51 33.90
CA MET A 94 13.40 -16.20 33.57
C MET A 94 14.89 -16.32 33.26
N SER A 95 15.62 -17.20 33.97
CA SER A 95 17.03 -17.50 33.68
C SER A 95 17.21 -18.18 32.32
N ILE A 96 16.27 -19.05 31.91
CA ILE A 96 16.24 -19.64 30.56
C ILE A 96 16.11 -18.53 29.51
N CYS A 97 15.12 -17.64 29.64
CA CYS A 97 14.92 -16.53 28.70
C CYS A 97 16.12 -15.58 28.64
N ALA A 98 16.72 -15.26 29.79
CA ALA A 98 17.92 -14.41 29.87
C ALA A 98 19.14 -15.03 29.18
N SER A 99 19.25 -16.37 29.18
CA SER A 99 20.34 -17.09 28.49
C SER A 99 20.16 -17.19 26.97
N VAL A 100 18.91 -17.13 26.48
CA VAL A 100 18.61 -17.18 25.04
C VAL A 100 18.80 -15.82 24.36
N LEU A 101 18.55 -14.71 25.08
CA LEU A 101 18.65 -13.35 24.54
C LEU A 101 20.00 -13.04 23.86
N PRO A 102 21.16 -13.31 24.48
CA PRO A 102 22.46 -13.05 23.87
C PRO A 102 22.75 -13.90 22.62
N ILE A 103 22.13 -15.07 22.52
CA ILE A 103 22.22 -15.95 21.33
C ILE A 103 21.41 -15.33 20.19
N LEU A 104 20.19 -14.83 20.48
CA LEU A 104 19.34 -14.13 19.51
C LEU A 104 19.99 -12.84 18.98
N THR A 105 20.55 -12.01 19.87
CA THR A 105 21.22 -10.76 19.48
C THR A 105 22.42 -11.04 18.57
N ALA A 106 23.22 -12.06 18.87
CA ALA A 106 24.35 -12.45 18.01
C ALA A 106 23.88 -13.00 16.64
N ALA A 107 22.71 -13.64 16.60
CA ALA A 107 22.18 -14.27 15.38
C ALA A 107 21.47 -13.30 14.42
N THR A 108 20.82 -12.24 14.91
CA THR A 108 20.22 -11.18 14.06
C THR A 108 21.23 -10.44 13.17
N ALA A 109 22.53 -10.63 13.41
CA ALA A 109 23.61 -10.08 12.58
C ALA A 109 24.04 -10.99 11.40
N THR A 110 23.42 -12.18 11.24
CA THR A 110 23.81 -13.19 10.24
C THR A 110 22.60 -13.88 9.59
N SER A 111 22.35 -13.65 8.30
CA SER A 111 21.37 -14.39 7.48
C SER A 111 21.93 -15.76 7.04
N GLY A 112 21.22 -16.88 7.28
CA GLY A 112 21.62 -18.23 6.83
C GLY A 112 21.15 -19.40 7.72
N PRO A 113 21.82 -20.59 7.68
CA PRO A 113 21.47 -21.83 8.41
C PRO A 113 21.27 -21.68 9.93
N VAL A 114 21.65 -20.51 10.45
CA VAL A 114 21.47 -20.03 11.81
C VAL A 114 19.99 -19.88 12.21
N GLY A 115 19.09 -19.56 11.27
CA GLY A 115 17.64 -19.52 11.55
C GLY A 115 17.07 -20.88 11.95
N VAL A 116 17.58 -21.95 11.34
CA VAL A 116 17.23 -23.36 11.67
C VAL A 116 17.72 -23.73 13.07
N LEU A 117 18.91 -23.28 13.46
CA LEU A 117 19.47 -23.50 14.80
C LEU A 117 18.63 -22.82 15.89
N ILE A 118 18.21 -21.57 15.68
CA ILE A 118 17.35 -20.84 16.61
C ILE A 118 15.96 -21.49 16.69
N GLY A 119 15.39 -21.87 15.55
CA GLY A 119 14.12 -22.59 15.49
C GLY A 119 14.17 -23.91 16.26
N ALA A 120 15.26 -24.67 16.14
CA ALA A 120 15.48 -25.90 16.89
C ALA A 120 15.66 -25.65 18.40
N LEU A 121 16.46 -24.65 18.80
CA LEU A 121 16.64 -24.24 20.20
C LEU A 121 15.31 -23.81 20.85
N LEU A 122 14.52 -22.99 20.16
CA LEU A 122 13.21 -22.54 20.65
C LEU A 122 12.18 -23.67 20.67
N SER A 123 12.27 -24.63 19.73
CA SER A 123 11.45 -25.84 19.72
C SER A 123 11.74 -26.74 20.93
N VAL A 124 13.03 -26.97 21.25
CA VAL A 124 13.44 -27.72 22.46
C VAL A 124 12.92 -27.02 23.71
N VAL A 125 13.06 -25.70 23.79
CA VAL A 125 12.56 -24.90 24.93
C VAL A 125 11.03 -24.99 25.02
N ALA A 126 10.29 -24.84 23.91
CA ALA A 126 8.83 -24.92 23.89
C ALA A 126 8.30 -26.30 24.32
N GLN A 127 8.91 -27.37 23.80
CA GLN A 127 8.54 -28.75 24.13
C GLN A 127 8.81 -29.07 25.61
N ILE A 128 9.90 -28.55 26.18
CA ILE A 128 10.17 -28.71 27.61
C ILE A 128 9.14 -27.94 28.43
N LEU A 129 8.77 -26.73 28.01
CA LEU A 129 7.82 -25.87 28.75
C LEU A 129 6.37 -26.38 28.68
N SER A 130 5.96 -27.06 27.61
CA SER A 130 4.60 -27.60 27.45
C SER A 130 4.28 -28.70 28.46
N PHE A 131 5.29 -29.33 29.08
CA PHE A 131 5.09 -30.34 30.13
C PHE A 131 4.75 -29.76 31.52
N PHE A 132 4.91 -28.45 31.75
CA PHE A 132 4.95 -27.90 33.12
C PHE A 132 3.86 -26.89 33.51
N ALA A 133 2.83 -26.57 32.71
CA ALA A 133 1.84 -25.56 33.14
C ALA A 133 0.39 -25.75 32.65
N PRO A 134 -0.63 -25.59 33.53
CA PRO A 134 -2.01 -25.32 33.13
C PRO A 134 -2.32 -23.81 32.99
N GLN A 135 -3.04 -23.49 31.90
CA GLN A 135 -3.91 -22.34 31.58
C GLN A 135 -3.64 -20.93 32.18
N GLN A 136 -2.70 -20.21 31.56
CA GLN A 136 -2.84 -18.82 31.07
C GLN A 136 -2.28 -18.82 29.62
N PRO A 137 -2.63 -17.89 28.69
CA PRO A 137 -2.29 -18.01 27.27
C PRO A 137 -0.83 -18.44 27.11
N SER A 138 -0.67 -19.71 26.71
CA SER A 138 0.53 -20.48 27.04
C SER A 138 1.74 -19.79 26.44
N LEU A 139 2.87 -19.84 27.14
CA LEU A 139 4.15 -19.37 26.61
C LEU A 139 4.46 -20.04 25.27
N GLU A 140 3.96 -21.26 25.04
CA GLU A 140 3.87 -21.94 23.75
C GLU A 140 3.11 -21.13 22.70
N SER A 141 1.93 -20.54 22.98
CA SER A 141 1.26 -19.61 22.06
C SER A 141 2.12 -18.39 21.74
N LYS A 142 2.89 -17.87 22.70
CA LYS A 142 3.84 -16.76 22.46
C LYS A 142 5.04 -17.19 21.62
N ILE A 143 5.62 -18.37 21.89
CA ILE A 143 6.73 -18.94 21.11
C ILE A 143 6.26 -19.30 19.71
N GLN A 144 5.06 -19.87 19.56
CA GLN A 144 4.44 -20.15 18.26
C GLN A 144 4.20 -18.86 17.48
N LYS A 145 3.71 -17.80 18.13
CA LYS A 145 3.63 -16.46 17.51
C LYS A 145 5.01 -15.93 17.09
N MET A 146 6.05 -16.11 17.91
CA MET A 146 7.41 -15.72 17.56
C MET A 146 7.98 -16.57 16.40
N LEU A 147 7.74 -17.88 16.38
CA LEU A 147 8.14 -18.78 15.29
C LEU A 147 7.41 -18.47 14.00
N ASP A 148 6.12 -18.16 14.09
CA ASP A 148 5.32 -17.72 12.95
C ASP A 148 5.76 -16.36 12.45
N GLN A 149 6.14 -15.43 13.34
CA GLN A 149 6.75 -14.16 12.98
C GLN A 149 8.11 -14.39 12.29
N LEU A 150 8.99 -15.21 12.86
CA LEU A 150 10.30 -15.52 12.26
C LEU A 150 10.18 -16.15 10.88
N LYS A 151 9.24 -17.09 10.68
CA LYS A 151 8.96 -17.66 9.35
C LYS A 151 8.41 -16.60 8.39
N THR A 152 7.57 -15.68 8.89
CA THR A 152 7.07 -14.56 8.08
C THR A 152 8.21 -13.63 7.70
N ASP A 153 9.09 -13.28 8.64
CA ASP A 153 10.24 -12.42 8.42
C ASP A 153 11.23 -13.06 7.43
N GLU A 154 11.45 -14.38 7.50
CA GLU A 154 12.26 -15.13 6.52
C GLU A 154 11.69 -15.02 5.10
N GLU A 155 10.38 -15.18 4.93
CA GLU A 155 9.73 -14.98 3.63
C GLU A 155 9.82 -13.52 3.17
N ILE A 156 9.60 -12.56 4.07
CA ILE A 156 9.72 -11.12 3.76
C ILE A 156 11.15 -10.77 3.32
N GLU A 157 12.18 -11.28 4.00
CA GLU A 157 13.58 -11.07 3.63
C GLU A 157 13.91 -11.70 2.28
N SER A 158 13.42 -12.91 2.03
CA SER A 158 13.55 -13.59 0.73
C SER A 158 12.93 -12.76 -0.40
N ILE A 159 11.70 -12.26 -0.21
CA ILE A 159 11.02 -11.41 -1.19
C ILE A 159 11.75 -10.07 -1.36
N LYS A 160 12.20 -9.43 -0.28
CA LYS A 160 12.98 -8.17 -0.35
C LYS A 160 14.30 -8.35 -1.11
N GLY A 161 14.99 -9.48 -0.92
CA GLY A 161 16.17 -9.83 -1.70
C GLY A 161 15.87 -9.95 -3.19
N PHE A 162 14.72 -10.55 -3.54
CA PHE A 162 14.26 -10.58 -4.92
C PHE A 162 13.86 -9.20 -5.45
N GLY A 163 13.09 -8.43 -4.70
CA GLY A 163 12.72 -7.05 -5.04
C GLY A 163 13.92 -6.16 -5.29
N HIS A 164 15.02 -6.32 -4.53
CA HIS A 164 16.28 -5.61 -4.82
C HIS A 164 16.88 -6.00 -6.17
N SER A 165 16.76 -7.27 -6.56
CA SER A 165 17.21 -7.76 -7.87
C SER A 165 16.36 -7.17 -9.00
N ILE A 166 15.04 -7.09 -8.83
CA ILE A 166 14.12 -6.43 -9.78
C ILE A 166 14.41 -4.93 -9.87
N SER A 167 14.60 -4.25 -8.74
CA SER A 167 14.92 -2.82 -8.73
C SER A 167 16.24 -2.53 -9.44
N SER A 168 17.25 -3.39 -9.24
CA SER A 168 18.53 -3.32 -9.97
C SER A 168 18.36 -3.56 -11.46
N TYR A 169 17.57 -4.58 -11.85
CA TYR A 169 17.22 -4.86 -13.24
C TYR A 169 16.48 -3.67 -13.89
N THR A 170 15.44 -3.17 -13.26
CA THR A 170 14.61 -2.03 -13.70
C THR A 170 15.45 -0.77 -13.87
N SER A 171 16.32 -0.46 -12.89
CA SER A 171 17.23 0.69 -12.95
C SER A 171 18.22 0.56 -14.10
N SER A 172 18.73 -0.65 -14.33
CA SER A 172 19.64 -0.94 -15.44
C SER A 172 18.94 -0.83 -16.80
N LEU A 173 17.71 -1.32 -16.92
CA LEU A 173 16.87 -1.17 -18.12
C LEU A 173 16.56 0.29 -18.39
N ARG A 174 16.10 1.03 -17.37
CA ARG A 174 15.84 2.47 -17.48
C ARG A 174 17.08 3.21 -17.96
N SER A 175 18.24 2.94 -17.36
CA SER A 175 19.50 3.54 -17.78
C SER A 175 19.86 3.23 -19.24
N LYS A 176 19.54 2.04 -19.76
CA LYS A 176 19.73 1.70 -21.18
C LYS A 176 18.72 2.39 -22.08
N CYS A 177 17.48 2.52 -21.66
CA CYS A 177 16.41 3.16 -22.43
C CYS A 177 16.56 4.69 -22.48
N GLU A 178 17.06 5.32 -21.41
CA GLU A 178 17.25 6.77 -21.31
C GLU A 178 18.66 7.24 -21.69
N GLY A 179 19.64 6.33 -21.65
CA GLY A 179 21.05 6.66 -21.77
C GLY A 179 21.61 7.31 -20.50
N GLU A 180 22.92 7.53 -20.48
CA GLU A 180 23.60 8.23 -19.39
C GLU A 180 24.28 9.49 -19.93
N LYS A 181 23.87 10.66 -19.44
CA LYS A 181 24.43 11.96 -19.84
C LYS A 181 25.16 12.57 -18.66
N LYS A 182 26.45 12.86 -18.82
CA LYS A 182 27.25 13.53 -17.80
C LYS A 182 27.47 14.98 -18.16
N TRP A 183 27.33 15.86 -17.18
CA TRP A 183 27.75 17.24 -17.32
C TRP A 183 29.25 17.28 -17.57
N MET A 184 29.66 17.96 -18.63
CA MET A 184 31.04 18.38 -18.77
C MET A 184 31.33 19.52 -17.80
N ALA A 185 32.62 19.79 -17.59
CA ALA A 185 33.05 20.96 -16.83
C ALA A 185 32.37 22.22 -17.38
N ALA A 186 31.90 23.06 -16.47
CA ALA A 186 31.32 24.34 -16.83
C ALA A 186 32.38 25.23 -17.48
N VAL A 187 32.00 25.93 -18.54
CA VAL A 187 32.86 26.88 -19.23
C VAL A 187 32.24 28.26 -19.11
N ALA A 188 33.00 29.20 -18.57
CA ALA A 188 32.55 30.58 -18.43
C ALA A 188 32.31 31.21 -19.81
N LEU A 189 31.16 31.87 -19.97
CA LEU A 189 30.91 32.70 -21.13
C LEU A 189 31.56 34.07 -20.95
N PRO A 190 32.22 34.59 -22.00
CA PRO A 190 32.69 35.97 -21.99
C PRO A 190 31.50 36.93 -21.95
N GLY A 191 31.67 38.07 -21.25
CA GLY A 191 30.64 39.10 -21.12
C GLY A 191 29.69 38.90 -19.94
N THR A 192 28.63 39.68 -19.92
CA THR A 192 27.55 39.59 -18.91
C THR A 192 26.21 39.41 -19.58
N VAL A 193 25.23 38.91 -18.83
CA VAL A 193 23.88 38.62 -19.33
C VAL A 193 22.82 39.25 -18.44
N SER A 194 21.70 39.56 -19.05
CA SER A 194 20.51 40.11 -18.41
C SER A 194 19.29 39.29 -18.82
N LEU A 195 18.46 38.95 -17.83
CA LEU A 195 17.25 38.15 -17.98
C LEU A 195 16.13 38.77 -17.15
N ALA A 196 14.93 38.85 -17.69
CA ALA A 196 13.74 39.22 -16.92
C ALA A 196 13.07 37.98 -16.32
N ASN A 197 12.47 38.12 -15.14
CA ASN A 197 11.57 37.11 -14.61
C ASN A 197 10.43 36.81 -15.62
N ASP A 198 10.10 35.53 -15.76
CA ASP A 198 9.09 34.98 -16.68
C ASP A 198 9.40 35.22 -18.17
N SER A 199 10.67 35.39 -18.54
CA SER A 199 11.11 35.58 -19.93
C SER A 199 12.02 34.45 -20.41
N GLU A 200 11.90 34.06 -21.68
CA GLU A 200 12.81 33.12 -22.36
C GLU A 200 14.03 33.82 -22.96
N ASN A 201 13.97 35.15 -23.12
CA ASN A 201 15.02 35.92 -23.76
C ASN A 201 16.20 36.22 -22.83
N VAL A 202 17.40 35.96 -23.33
CA VAL A 202 18.67 36.32 -22.70
C VAL A 202 19.34 37.39 -23.52
N VAL A 203 19.69 38.51 -22.88
CA VAL A 203 20.40 39.64 -23.52
C VAL A 203 21.82 39.71 -22.97
N GLY A 204 22.80 39.57 -23.84
CA GLY A 204 24.22 39.62 -23.50
C GLY A 204 24.87 40.98 -23.81
N ILE A 205 25.87 41.35 -23.02
CA ILE A 205 26.77 42.49 -23.24
C ILE A 205 28.20 41.96 -23.25
N GLY A 206 28.90 42.15 -24.37
CA GLY A 206 30.25 41.60 -24.56
C GLY A 206 30.28 40.06 -24.65
N THR A 207 29.12 39.46 -24.92
CA THR A 207 28.97 38.03 -25.21
C THR A 207 29.22 37.75 -26.69
N ASN A 208 29.54 36.50 -27.01
CA ASN A 208 29.72 36.01 -28.37
C ASN A 208 28.89 34.73 -28.60
N PHE A 209 27.58 34.78 -28.36
CA PHE A 209 26.76 33.57 -28.34
C PHE A 209 26.80 32.76 -29.64
N SER A 210 26.85 33.41 -30.81
CA SER A 210 26.79 32.70 -32.11
C SER A 210 28.02 31.85 -32.39
N THR A 211 29.14 32.14 -31.72
CA THR A 211 30.42 31.43 -31.89
C THR A 211 30.85 30.64 -30.67
N THR A 212 30.30 30.94 -29.49
CA THR A 212 30.73 30.33 -28.21
C THR A 212 29.80 29.21 -27.73
N VAL A 213 28.51 29.27 -28.09
CA VAL A 213 27.51 28.26 -27.71
C VAL A 213 26.77 27.72 -28.92
N GLU A 214 26.08 26.60 -28.73
CA GLU A 214 25.24 25.96 -29.74
C GLU A 214 23.85 25.71 -29.17
N VAL A 215 22.86 25.65 -30.06
CA VAL A 215 21.49 25.25 -29.72
C VAL A 215 21.52 23.86 -29.05
N GLY A 216 20.72 23.69 -27.99
CA GLY A 216 20.62 22.48 -27.20
C GLY A 216 21.61 22.38 -26.02
N GLN A 217 22.58 23.29 -25.92
CA GLN A 217 23.44 23.42 -24.74
C GLN A 217 22.71 24.08 -23.57
N TRP A 218 23.27 23.98 -22.36
CA TRP A 218 22.63 24.46 -21.14
C TRP A 218 23.42 25.60 -20.52
N LEU A 219 22.71 26.63 -20.09
CA LEU A 219 23.25 27.79 -19.39
C LEU A 219 22.94 27.69 -17.90
N THR A 220 23.89 28.11 -17.07
CA THR A 220 23.69 28.36 -15.64
C THR A 220 24.14 29.78 -15.32
N PHE A 221 23.40 30.47 -14.46
CA PHE A 221 23.67 31.87 -14.11
C PHE A 221 24.23 31.96 -12.69
N ASN A 222 25.38 32.62 -12.54
CA ASN A 222 26.18 32.56 -11.31
C ASN A 222 25.59 33.34 -10.11
N SER A 223 24.45 34.01 -10.29
CA SER A 223 23.69 34.67 -9.23
C SER A 223 22.75 33.75 -8.45
N GLU A 224 22.68 32.46 -8.81
CA GLU A 224 21.70 31.50 -8.30
C GLU A 224 22.31 30.46 -7.33
N ALA A 225 21.66 30.22 -6.20
CA ALA A 225 21.96 29.11 -5.30
C ALA A 225 20.66 28.41 -4.85
N PRO A 226 20.41 27.15 -5.25
CA PRO A 226 21.20 26.31 -6.15
C PRO A 226 21.10 26.75 -7.63
N THR A 227 22.18 26.59 -8.39
CA THR A 227 22.27 26.96 -9.82
C THR A 227 21.37 26.09 -10.67
N LYS A 228 20.39 26.69 -11.36
CA LYS A 228 19.43 25.96 -12.20
C LYS A 228 19.85 26.01 -13.67
N PRO A 229 19.92 24.88 -14.38
CA PRO A 229 20.32 24.86 -15.79
C PRO A 229 19.12 25.16 -16.71
N TYR A 230 19.34 25.99 -17.74
CA TYR A 230 18.36 26.36 -18.76
C TYR A 230 18.87 25.99 -20.16
N GLN A 231 18.07 25.29 -20.96
CA GLN A 231 18.48 24.85 -22.30
C GLN A 231 18.33 25.99 -23.32
N ILE A 232 19.32 26.17 -24.20
CA ILE A 232 19.26 27.10 -25.34
C ILE A 232 18.38 26.47 -26.41
N GLU A 233 17.26 27.11 -26.73
CA GLU A 233 16.37 26.71 -27.83
C GLU A 233 16.82 27.31 -29.15
N LYS A 234 17.26 28.58 -29.11
CA LYS A 234 17.61 29.33 -30.31
C LYS A 234 18.69 30.36 -30.00
N ILE A 235 19.58 30.62 -30.96
CA ILE A 235 20.56 31.70 -30.88
C ILE A 235 20.19 32.73 -31.96
N ASP A 236 19.89 33.96 -31.55
CA ASP A 236 19.46 35.02 -32.47
C ASP A 236 20.63 35.87 -32.96
N SER A 237 21.64 36.11 -32.11
CA SER A 237 22.86 36.86 -32.44
C SER A 237 23.94 36.62 -31.38
N ASP A 238 25.10 37.29 -31.49
CA ASP A 238 26.15 37.25 -30.46
C ASP A 238 25.72 37.75 -29.08
N THR A 239 24.66 38.56 -29.03
CA THR A 239 24.15 39.21 -27.81
C THR A 239 22.72 38.82 -27.47
N SER A 240 22.11 37.87 -28.19
CA SER A 240 20.75 37.43 -27.87
C SER A 240 20.51 35.96 -28.20
N LEU A 241 19.85 35.26 -27.27
CA LEU A 241 19.38 33.88 -27.44
C LEU A 241 18.05 33.67 -26.70
N THR A 242 17.36 32.59 -27.04
CA THR A 242 16.09 32.14 -26.43
C THR A 242 16.31 30.82 -25.68
N LEU A 243 15.77 30.73 -24.47
CA LEU A 243 15.74 29.52 -23.64
C LEU A 243 14.49 28.69 -23.92
N ALA A 244 14.60 27.37 -23.85
CA ALA A 244 13.46 26.44 -24.04
C ALA A 244 12.42 26.50 -22.91
N THR A 245 12.77 27.14 -21.79
CA THR A 245 11.87 27.35 -20.64
C THR A 245 12.10 28.75 -20.09
N LYS A 246 11.01 29.45 -19.75
CA LYS A 246 11.06 30.76 -19.11
C LYS A 246 11.95 30.78 -17.87
N TYR A 247 12.70 31.87 -17.74
CA TYR A 247 13.52 32.16 -16.57
C TYR A 247 12.63 32.52 -15.38
N ALA A 248 12.50 31.61 -14.41
CA ALA A 248 11.55 31.74 -13.30
C ALA A 248 12.10 32.56 -12.11
N GLU A 249 13.38 32.90 -12.13
CA GLU A 249 14.06 33.53 -10.99
C GLU A 249 13.98 35.06 -11.04
N LYS A 250 14.49 35.72 -9.99
CA LYS A 250 14.55 37.18 -9.93
C LYS A 250 15.34 37.73 -11.12
N SER A 251 14.80 38.77 -11.76
CA SER A 251 15.44 39.40 -12.92
C SER A 251 16.92 39.71 -12.65
N LEU A 252 17.76 39.28 -13.58
CA LEU A 252 19.20 39.44 -13.56
C LEU A 252 19.59 40.60 -14.46
N SER A 253 20.44 41.50 -13.97
CA SER A 253 21.01 42.59 -14.77
C SER A 253 22.53 42.55 -14.65
N GLY A 254 23.21 42.14 -15.73
CA GLY A 254 24.66 42.10 -15.80
C GLY A 254 25.32 40.95 -15.01
N GLY A 255 24.68 39.79 -14.94
CA GLY A 255 25.26 38.60 -14.30
C GLY A 255 26.27 37.86 -15.20
N THR A 256 27.08 36.98 -14.62
CA THR A 256 27.94 36.06 -15.38
C THR A 256 27.23 34.75 -15.64
N CYS A 257 27.54 34.13 -16.77
CA CYS A 257 26.91 32.89 -17.20
C CYS A 257 28.00 31.86 -17.54
N GLU A 258 27.69 30.60 -17.25
CA GLU A 258 28.48 29.46 -17.70
C GLU A 258 27.61 28.61 -18.63
N TYR A 259 28.22 28.04 -19.66
CA TYR A 259 27.56 27.02 -20.46
C TYR A 259 28.12 25.64 -20.13
N ARG A 260 27.26 24.63 -20.27
CA ARG A 260 27.58 23.23 -20.06
C ARG A 260 27.09 22.42 -21.26
N ARG A 261 27.95 21.53 -21.73
CA ARG A 261 27.57 20.45 -22.65
C ARG A 261 27.31 19.18 -21.84
N ARG A 262 26.34 18.39 -22.27
CA ARG A 262 26.18 17.02 -21.79
C ARG A 262 26.99 16.11 -22.70
N LYS A 263 27.96 15.39 -22.13
CA LYS A 263 28.62 14.28 -22.82
C LYS A 263 27.76 13.04 -22.65
N ILE A 264 27.46 12.37 -23.77
CA ILE A 264 26.86 11.03 -23.74
C ILE A 264 27.92 10.08 -23.17
N ALA A 265 27.68 9.60 -21.95
CA ALA A 265 28.49 8.57 -21.32
C ALA A 265 28.06 7.17 -21.75
N LYS A 266 26.76 6.99 -21.99
CA LYS A 266 26.15 5.81 -22.63
C LYS A 266 24.98 6.26 -23.48
N ARG A 267 24.90 5.75 -24.72
CA ARG A 267 23.77 6.06 -25.60
C ARG A 267 22.51 5.35 -25.12
N SER A 268 21.38 6.02 -25.24
CA SER A 268 20.07 5.39 -25.10
C SER A 268 19.77 4.46 -26.27
N ILE A 269 18.83 3.52 -26.15
CA ILE A 269 18.41 2.66 -27.29
C ILE A 269 17.99 3.53 -28.48
N ASP A 270 17.24 4.59 -28.22
CA ASP A 270 16.78 5.55 -29.22
C ASP A 270 17.92 6.35 -29.87
N GLU A 271 18.97 6.66 -29.10
CA GLU A 271 20.19 7.29 -29.60
C GLU A 271 21.08 6.33 -30.39
N ILE A 272 21.04 5.02 -30.09
CA ILE A 272 21.70 3.96 -30.86
C ILE A 272 20.99 3.78 -32.20
N LEU A 273 19.64 3.65 -32.19
CA LEU A 273 18.83 3.53 -33.41
C LEU A 273 18.92 4.78 -34.31
N GLY A 274 19.24 5.94 -33.73
CA GLY A 274 19.46 7.18 -34.47
C GLY A 274 20.90 7.38 -35.00
N MET A 275 21.81 6.43 -34.79
CA MET A 275 23.18 6.56 -35.30
C MET A 275 23.20 6.51 -36.84
N PRO A 276 24.06 7.32 -37.48
CA PRO A 276 24.17 7.31 -38.93
C PRO A 276 24.75 5.97 -39.41
N LEU A 277 24.35 5.54 -40.59
CA LEU A 277 24.81 4.31 -41.25
C LEU A 277 25.32 4.65 -42.66
N THR A 278 26.13 5.71 -42.77
CA THR A 278 26.54 6.26 -44.07
C THR A 278 27.88 5.71 -44.57
N ASN A 279 28.69 5.15 -43.66
CA ASN A 279 29.99 4.55 -43.95
C ASN A 279 30.29 3.40 -42.97
N GLU A 280 31.32 2.60 -43.28
CA GLU A 280 31.66 1.40 -42.49
C GLU A 280 32.09 1.72 -41.05
N THR A 281 32.81 2.83 -40.82
CA THR A 281 33.21 3.26 -39.47
C THR A 281 32.01 3.54 -38.58
N GLU A 282 31.00 4.22 -39.11
CA GLU A 282 29.74 4.47 -38.41
C GLU A 282 28.94 3.19 -38.17
N ALA A 283 28.91 2.29 -39.15
CA ALA A 283 28.26 0.99 -39.03
C ALA A 283 28.91 0.10 -37.96
N ASP A 284 30.24 0.09 -37.85
CA ASP A 284 30.98 -0.63 -36.82
C ASP A 284 30.74 -0.02 -35.42
N ALA A 285 30.68 1.31 -35.32
CA ALA A 285 30.32 1.99 -34.08
C ALA A 285 28.89 1.65 -33.64
N PHE A 286 27.95 1.65 -34.58
CA PHE A 286 26.56 1.23 -34.35
C PHE A 286 26.47 -0.22 -33.89
N LEU A 287 27.14 -1.14 -34.59
CA LEU A 287 27.18 -2.56 -34.22
C LEU A 287 27.77 -2.77 -32.83
N THR A 288 28.84 -2.04 -32.48
CA THR A 288 29.48 -2.14 -31.17
C THR A 288 28.51 -1.75 -30.05
N GLU A 289 27.80 -0.64 -30.20
CA GLU A 289 26.81 -0.18 -29.23
C GLU A 289 25.62 -1.15 -29.12
N LEU A 290 25.13 -1.66 -30.25
CA LEU A 290 24.00 -2.59 -30.28
C LEU A 290 24.34 -3.98 -29.70
N ILE A 291 25.55 -4.48 -29.96
CA ILE A 291 26.07 -5.70 -29.33
C ILE A 291 26.24 -5.49 -27.83
N ALA A 292 26.83 -4.37 -27.41
CA ALA A 292 26.99 -4.04 -25.99
C ALA A 292 25.63 -3.95 -25.28
N LEU A 293 24.61 -3.40 -25.94
CA LEU A 293 23.23 -3.39 -25.46
C LEU A 293 22.70 -4.82 -25.29
N GLY A 294 22.80 -5.66 -26.32
CA GLY A 294 22.32 -7.05 -26.27
C GLY A 294 22.99 -7.88 -25.16
N TRP A 295 24.31 -7.77 -25.00
CA TRP A 295 25.06 -8.40 -23.91
C TRP A 295 24.64 -7.87 -22.53
N GLY A 296 24.41 -6.57 -22.42
CA GLY A 296 23.93 -5.93 -21.20
C GLY A 296 22.54 -6.42 -20.80
N LEU A 297 21.62 -6.50 -21.76
CA LEU A 297 20.26 -7.01 -21.54
C LEU A 297 20.28 -8.49 -21.12
N GLY A 298 21.03 -9.34 -21.82
CA GLY A 298 21.15 -10.76 -21.48
C GLY A 298 21.75 -10.99 -20.08
N ARG A 299 22.78 -10.22 -19.68
CA ARG A 299 23.34 -10.31 -18.32
C ARG A 299 22.38 -9.83 -17.24
N ASP A 300 21.61 -8.78 -17.53
CA ASP A 300 20.66 -8.25 -16.56
C ASP A 300 19.46 -9.19 -16.39
N GLN A 301 19.00 -9.80 -17.48
CA GLN A 301 17.97 -10.84 -17.45
C GLN A 301 18.46 -12.09 -16.69
N ALA A 302 19.71 -12.52 -16.88
CA ALA A 302 20.27 -13.66 -16.14
C ALA A 302 20.33 -13.44 -14.61
N LYS A 303 20.26 -12.18 -14.13
CA LYS A 303 20.11 -11.88 -12.70
C LYS A 303 18.70 -12.19 -12.17
N LEU A 304 17.71 -12.30 -13.05
CA LEU A 304 16.33 -12.68 -12.73
C LEU A 304 16.09 -14.20 -12.79
N ASP A 305 16.90 -14.96 -13.53
CA ASP A 305 16.69 -16.41 -13.76
C ASP A 305 16.81 -17.27 -12.48
N VAL A 306 17.58 -16.82 -11.48
CA VAL A 306 17.75 -17.53 -10.20
C VAL A 306 16.55 -17.34 -9.24
N PRO A 307 15.90 -16.16 -9.16
CA PRO A 307 14.80 -15.93 -8.22
C PRO A 307 13.34 -16.16 -8.67
N VAL A 308 13.00 -16.44 -9.94
CA VAL A 308 11.60 -16.75 -10.33
C VAL A 308 11.02 -17.93 -9.53
N PHE A 309 11.86 -18.93 -9.19
CA PHE A 309 11.46 -20.09 -8.38
C PHE A 309 11.35 -19.82 -6.87
N LEU A 310 11.91 -18.72 -6.36
CA LEU A 310 11.73 -18.31 -4.96
C LEU A 310 10.31 -17.78 -4.72
N ASN A 311 9.71 -17.12 -5.72
CA ASN A 311 8.35 -16.62 -5.59
C ASN A 311 7.28 -17.72 -5.58
N TRP A 312 7.52 -18.88 -6.19
CA TRP A 312 6.59 -20.02 -6.10
C TRP A 312 6.54 -20.61 -4.69
N LYS A 313 7.62 -20.50 -3.91
CA LYS A 313 7.61 -20.87 -2.48
C LYS A 313 6.75 -19.90 -1.67
N VAL A 314 6.82 -18.61 -1.96
CA VAL A 314 5.99 -17.58 -1.34
C VAL A 314 4.51 -17.75 -1.75
N ALA A 315 4.25 -18.05 -3.03
CA ALA A 315 2.90 -18.38 -3.49
C ALA A 315 2.31 -19.58 -2.75
N ALA A 316 3.10 -20.65 -2.61
CA ALA A 316 2.72 -21.81 -1.82
C ALA A 316 2.51 -21.47 -0.34
N TYR A 317 3.32 -20.56 0.23
CA TYR A 317 3.11 -20.03 1.58
C TYR A 317 1.75 -19.32 1.68
N LEU A 318 1.42 -18.45 0.73
CA LEU A 318 0.20 -17.64 0.73
C LEU A 318 -1.07 -18.50 0.55
N GLN A 319 -1.01 -19.53 -0.29
CA GLN A 319 -2.12 -20.44 -0.56
C GLN A 319 -2.32 -21.50 0.54
N LYS A 320 -1.30 -21.77 1.38
CA LYS A 320 -1.41 -22.80 2.41
C LYS A 320 -2.40 -22.38 3.51
N PRO A 321 -3.48 -23.14 3.77
CA PRO A 321 -4.51 -22.77 4.75
C PRO A 321 -3.98 -22.54 6.17
N SER A 322 -2.92 -23.24 6.58
CA SER A 322 -2.30 -23.05 7.90
C SER A 322 -1.56 -21.71 8.06
N ASN A 323 -1.21 -21.07 6.94
CA ASN A 323 -0.50 -19.79 6.94
C ASN A 323 -1.44 -18.59 6.80
N GLN A 324 -2.61 -18.79 6.19
CA GLN A 324 -3.59 -17.74 5.91
C GLN A 324 -4.14 -17.04 7.16
N SER A 325 -4.10 -17.70 8.32
CA SER A 325 -4.51 -17.11 9.60
C SER A 325 -3.37 -16.44 10.37
N LYS A 326 -2.12 -16.45 9.86
CA LYS A 326 -0.96 -15.88 10.56
C LYS A 326 -0.99 -14.35 10.47
N ASP A 327 -0.60 -13.69 11.56
CA ASP A 327 -0.67 -12.22 11.67
C ASP A 327 0.11 -11.51 10.56
N GLY A 328 1.29 -12.01 10.17
CA GLY A 328 2.12 -11.45 9.10
C GLY A 328 1.72 -11.79 7.65
N TRP A 329 0.71 -12.63 7.43
CA TRP A 329 0.28 -13.02 6.07
C TRP A 329 -0.07 -11.83 5.14
N PRO A 330 -0.77 -10.77 5.60
CA PRO A 330 -1.08 -9.61 4.76
C PRO A 330 0.15 -8.84 4.31
N GLU A 331 1.19 -8.75 5.15
CA GLU A 331 2.45 -8.11 4.79
C GLU A 331 3.17 -8.92 3.71
N VAL A 332 3.27 -10.24 3.87
CA VAL A 332 3.83 -11.14 2.84
C VAL A 332 3.09 -10.97 1.51
N LEU A 333 1.76 -10.96 1.53
CA LEU A 333 0.94 -10.75 0.34
C LEU A 333 1.25 -9.40 -0.32
N GLY A 334 1.36 -8.34 0.48
CA GLY A 334 1.61 -6.99 -0.01
C GLY A 334 2.98 -6.84 -0.67
N VAL A 335 4.03 -7.33 -0.02
CA VAL A 335 5.39 -7.32 -0.57
C VAL A 335 5.46 -8.18 -1.84
N TRP A 336 4.81 -9.36 -1.85
CA TRP A 336 4.72 -10.22 -3.03
C TRP A 336 4.04 -9.50 -4.20
N CYS A 337 2.85 -8.91 -3.98
CA CYS A 337 2.13 -8.20 -5.04
C CYS A 337 2.93 -7.02 -5.59
N GLN A 338 3.51 -6.20 -4.71
CA GLN A 338 4.35 -5.05 -5.11
C GLN A 338 5.54 -5.49 -5.96
N THR A 339 6.23 -6.56 -5.53
CA THR A 339 7.38 -7.11 -6.25
C THR A 339 7.00 -7.58 -7.66
N TYR A 340 5.82 -8.16 -7.82
CA TYR A 340 5.31 -8.58 -9.13
C TYR A 340 4.88 -7.42 -10.02
N ILE A 341 4.26 -6.38 -9.46
CA ILE A 341 3.95 -5.15 -10.22
C ILE A 341 5.23 -4.53 -10.76
N GLU A 342 6.29 -4.46 -9.95
CA GLU A 342 7.60 -3.94 -10.37
C GLU A 342 8.21 -4.80 -11.49
N LEU A 343 8.10 -6.13 -11.39
CA LEU A 343 8.58 -7.05 -12.41
C LEU A 343 7.84 -6.89 -13.74
N LEU A 344 6.50 -6.83 -13.72
CA LEU A 344 5.68 -6.58 -14.91
C LEU A 344 6.01 -5.22 -15.54
N THR A 345 6.20 -4.20 -14.71
CA THR A 345 6.61 -2.85 -15.16
C THR A 345 7.99 -2.89 -15.83
N ALA A 346 8.95 -3.62 -15.26
CA ALA A 346 10.28 -3.76 -15.85
C ALA A 346 10.23 -4.47 -17.21
N ASN A 347 9.40 -5.51 -17.33
CA ASN A 347 9.29 -6.30 -18.56
C ASN A 347 8.57 -5.54 -19.69
N THR A 348 7.60 -4.68 -19.36
CA THR A 348 6.90 -3.85 -20.35
C THR A 348 7.71 -2.62 -20.77
N MET A 349 8.70 -2.19 -19.96
CA MET A 349 9.50 -1.00 -20.20
C MET A 349 10.21 -0.97 -21.56
N LEU A 350 10.80 -2.10 -22.00
CA LEU A 350 11.48 -2.17 -23.31
C LEU A 350 10.52 -1.90 -24.47
N ASN A 351 9.28 -2.39 -24.39
CA ASN A 351 8.28 -2.16 -25.43
C ASN A 351 7.77 -0.73 -25.45
N CYS A 352 7.64 -0.11 -24.28
CA CYS A 352 7.12 1.24 -24.15
C CYS A 352 8.16 2.31 -24.53
N MET A 353 9.46 2.04 -24.32
CA MET A 353 10.50 3.06 -24.45
C MET A 353 11.27 3.03 -25.79
N ILE A 354 11.13 1.97 -26.60
CA ILE A 354 11.77 1.90 -27.90
C ILE A 354 10.87 2.57 -28.95
N SER A 355 11.42 3.54 -29.70
CA SER A 355 10.71 4.10 -30.84
C SER A 355 10.51 3.04 -31.93
N ARG A 356 9.27 2.57 -32.07
CA ARG A 356 8.87 1.61 -33.11
C ARG A 356 9.17 2.14 -34.51
N GLU A 357 8.92 3.43 -34.75
CA GLU A 357 9.21 4.10 -36.02
C GLU A 357 10.70 4.05 -36.36
N LYS A 358 11.59 4.39 -35.41
CA LYS A 358 13.04 4.31 -35.63
C LYS A 358 13.51 2.88 -35.83
N LEU A 359 12.99 1.94 -35.04
CA LEU A 359 13.33 0.52 -35.18
C LEU A 359 12.96 -0.01 -36.58
N GLU A 360 11.74 0.29 -37.05
CA GLU A 360 11.28 -0.10 -38.38
C GLU A 360 12.09 0.60 -39.49
N ALA A 361 12.45 1.87 -39.31
CA ALA A 361 13.29 2.62 -40.25
C ALA A 361 14.70 2.02 -40.38
N VAL A 362 15.35 1.67 -39.27
CA VAL A 362 16.68 1.03 -39.29
C VAL A 362 16.60 -0.39 -39.89
N LEU A 363 15.54 -1.14 -39.58
CA LEU A 363 15.30 -2.44 -40.21
C LEU A 363 15.17 -2.32 -41.74
N ALA A 364 14.43 -1.33 -42.22
CA ALA A 364 14.30 -1.07 -43.65
C ALA A 364 15.64 -0.63 -44.29
N ALA A 365 16.37 0.26 -43.62
CA ALA A 365 17.66 0.77 -44.10
C ALA A 365 18.73 -0.32 -44.21
N THR A 366 18.69 -1.32 -43.33
CA THR A 366 19.68 -2.41 -43.25
C THR A 366 19.31 -3.66 -44.06
N ARG A 367 18.13 -3.71 -44.70
CA ARG A 367 17.73 -4.88 -45.52
C ARG A 367 18.68 -5.11 -46.69
N LYS A 368 18.90 -6.39 -47.05
CA LYS A 368 19.78 -6.76 -48.17
C LYS A 368 19.26 -6.20 -49.51
N GLU A 369 17.95 -6.06 -49.64
CA GLU A 369 17.25 -5.53 -50.82
C GLU A 369 17.41 -4.01 -50.98
N ASN A 370 17.84 -3.30 -49.93
CA ASN A 370 18.08 -1.85 -50.01
C ASN A 370 19.34 -1.54 -50.81
N LYS A 371 19.19 -1.40 -52.14
CA LYS A 371 20.29 -1.10 -53.07
C LYS A 371 20.73 0.37 -53.07
N THR A 372 20.02 1.26 -52.36
CA THR A 372 20.40 2.67 -52.23
C THR A 372 21.26 2.94 -50.99
N SER A 373 21.59 1.91 -50.20
CA SER A 373 22.49 2.04 -49.05
C SER A 373 23.94 2.29 -49.48
N PRO A 374 24.66 3.19 -48.79
CA PRO A 374 26.10 3.40 -49.04
C PRO A 374 27.00 2.30 -48.44
N LEU A 375 26.44 1.35 -47.67
CA LEU A 375 27.16 0.26 -47.03
C LEU A 375 27.30 -0.96 -47.95
N SER A 376 28.41 -1.69 -47.81
CA SER A 376 28.62 -2.99 -48.47
C SER A 376 27.55 -4.01 -48.06
N ASP A 377 27.25 -4.98 -48.95
CA ASP A 377 26.22 -6.01 -48.69
C ASP A 377 26.52 -6.83 -47.42
N GLU A 378 27.80 -7.05 -47.11
CA GLU A 378 28.25 -7.77 -45.91
C GLU A 378 28.01 -6.98 -44.63
N VAL A 379 28.47 -5.72 -44.56
CA VAL A 379 28.29 -4.85 -43.39
C VAL A 379 26.81 -4.59 -43.15
N ARG A 380 26.04 -4.34 -44.22
CA ARG A 380 24.59 -4.15 -44.15
C ARG A 380 23.88 -5.37 -43.56
N SER A 381 24.27 -6.58 -43.97
CA SER A 381 23.70 -7.83 -43.43
C SER A 381 24.00 -8.01 -41.94
N ARG A 382 25.21 -7.67 -41.48
CA ARG A 382 25.57 -7.71 -40.05
C ARG A 382 24.75 -6.73 -39.22
N CYS A 383 24.58 -5.49 -39.69
CA CYS A 383 23.72 -4.50 -39.04
C CYS A 383 22.26 -4.99 -38.99
N HIS A 384 21.77 -5.58 -40.08
CA HIS A 384 20.42 -6.12 -40.14
C HIS A 384 20.16 -7.21 -39.10
N GLU A 385 21.07 -8.17 -38.99
CA GLU A 385 20.97 -9.28 -38.03
C GLU A 385 20.93 -8.77 -36.58
N ALA A 386 21.79 -7.81 -36.24
CA ALA A 386 21.84 -7.24 -34.90
C ALA A 386 20.55 -6.45 -34.55
N VAL A 387 20.00 -5.69 -35.50
CA VAL A 387 18.73 -4.96 -35.30
C VAL A 387 17.54 -5.92 -35.23
N LEU A 388 17.56 -6.96 -36.06
CA LEU A 388 16.54 -8.00 -36.05
C LEU A 388 16.50 -8.75 -34.71
N TYR A 389 17.66 -8.97 -34.09
CA TYR A 389 17.73 -9.53 -32.74
C TYR A 389 17.06 -8.64 -31.69
N LEU A 390 17.30 -7.31 -31.73
CA LEU A 390 16.61 -6.36 -30.85
C LEU A 390 15.09 -6.36 -31.09
N ALA A 391 14.66 -6.36 -32.35
CA ALA A 391 13.24 -6.43 -32.69
C ALA A 391 12.59 -7.75 -32.24
N ALA A 392 13.31 -8.87 -32.36
CA ALA A 392 12.88 -10.16 -31.85
C ALA A 392 12.75 -10.15 -30.32
N LEU A 393 13.69 -9.54 -29.59
CA LEU A 393 13.60 -9.39 -28.13
C LEU A 393 12.36 -8.60 -27.70
N VAL A 394 12.13 -7.42 -28.28
CA VAL A 394 10.93 -6.58 -28.03
C VAL A 394 9.64 -7.38 -28.26
N LYS A 395 9.62 -8.20 -29.31
CA LYS A 395 8.46 -9.03 -29.65
C LYS A 395 8.27 -10.23 -28.71
N VAL A 396 9.36 -10.92 -28.36
CA VAL A 396 9.31 -12.20 -27.63
C VAL A 396 9.19 -12.00 -26.12
N LEU A 397 9.74 -10.90 -25.58
CA LEU A 397 9.80 -10.69 -24.14
C LEU A 397 8.40 -10.69 -23.49
N PRO A 398 7.34 -10.03 -23.98
CA PRO A 398 6.00 -10.19 -23.40
C PRO A 398 5.50 -11.62 -23.46
N ALA A 399 5.67 -12.28 -24.61
CA ALA A 399 5.20 -13.65 -24.83
C ALA A 399 5.89 -14.67 -23.92
N SER A 400 7.13 -14.43 -23.49
CA SER A 400 7.83 -15.33 -22.57
C SER A 400 7.27 -15.31 -21.16
N TRP A 401 6.50 -14.29 -20.78
CA TRP A 401 5.90 -14.14 -19.44
C TRP A 401 4.43 -14.54 -19.39
N GLU A 402 3.81 -14.96 -20.50
CA GLU A 402 2.39 -15.34 -20.52
C GLU A 402 2.07 -16.52 -19.60
N ALA A 403 2.98 -17.50 -19.52
CA ALA A 403 2.83 -18.62 -18.59
C ALA A 403 2.85 -18.16 -17.13
N ASP A 404 3.78 -17.26 -16.79
CA ASP A 404 3.89 -16.71 -15.43
C ASP A 404 2.69 -15.80 -15.10
N LYS A 405 2.23 -14.99 -16.07
CA LYS A 405 1.04 -14.13 -15.95
C LYS A 405 -0.19 -14.97 -15.59
N LYS A 406 -0.40 -16.09 -16.30
CA LYS A 406 -1.51 -17.00 -16.04
C LYS A 406 -1.44 -17.60 -14.63
N GLU A 407 -0.28 -18.09 -14.22
CA GLU A 407 -0.11 -18.67 -12.88
C GLU A 407 -0.26 -17.60 -11.77
N MET A 408 0.19 -16.36 -12.00
CA MET A 408 -0.07 -15.24 -11.09
C MET A 408 -1.55 -14.94 -10.92
N ILE A 409 -2.33 -14.95 -12.03
CA ILE A 409 -3.79 -14.78 -11.98
C ILE A 409 -4.42 -15.90 -11.13
N GLU A 410 -3.97 -17.13 -11.29
CA GLU A 410 -4.46 -18.27 -10.49
C GLU A 410 -4.20 -18.06 -8.99
N ILE A 411 -3.01 -17.58 -8.61
CA ILE A 411 -2.68 -17.28 -7.22
C ILE A 411 -3.52 -16.13 -6.68
N VAL A 412 -3.55 -14.99 -7.38
CA VAL A 412 -4.32 -13.80 -6.99
C VAL A 412 -5.78 -14.18 -6.79
N THR A 413 -6.35 -14.97 -7.71
CA THR A 413 -7.73 -15.49 -7.60
C THR A 413 -7.90 -16.37 -6.37
N ALA A 414 -6.94 -17.25 -6.07
CA ALA A 414 -7.01 -18.17 -4.94
C ALA A 414 -6.90 -17.47 -3.56
N VAL A 415 -6.09 -16.41 -3.45
CA VAL A 415 -5.86 -15.71 -2.16
C VAL A 415 -6.88 -14.62 -1.88
N ARG A 416 -7.58 -14.12 -2.91
CA ARG A 416 -8.53 -13.00 -2.79
C ARG A 416 -9.66 -13.23 -1.78
N PRO A 417 -10.31 -14.41 -1.70
CA PRO A 417 -11.32 -14.65 -0.67
C PRO A 417 -10.76 -14.51 0.75
N VAL A 418 -9.56 -15.02 1.00
CA VAL A 418 -8.89 -14.91 2.30
C VAL A 418 -8.53 -13.46 2.62
N ALA A 419 -8.05 -12.72 1.62
CA ALA A 419 -7.74 -11.30 1.75
C ALA A 419 -8.98 -10.47 2.16
N ARG A 420 -10.15 -10.73 1.54
CA ARG A 420 -11.43 -10.12 1.96
C ARG A 420 -11.77 -10.44 3.41
N GLU A 421 -11.54 -11.66 3.84
CA GLU A 421 -11.85 -12.09 5.21
C GLU A 421 -10.92 -11.49 6.27
N ARG A 422 -9.70 -11.06 5.89
CA ARG A 422 -8.63 -10.60 6.79
C ARG A 422 -8.69 -9.11 7.17
N GLY A 423 -9.66 -8.34 6.66
CA GLY A 423 -9.82 -6.92 6.97
C GLY A 423 -9.98 -6.59 8.46
N LEU A 424 -9.95 -5.30 8.78
CA LEU A 424 -10.22 -4.79 10.12
C LEU A 424 -11.69 -4.41 10.24
N TYR A 425 -12.41 -5.06 11.16
CA TYR A 425 -13.83 -4.85 11.37
C TYR A 425 -14.06 -4.00 12.63
N LEU A 426 -14.99 -3.06 12.52
CA LEU A 426 -15.42 -2.19 13.59
C LEU A 426 -16.93 -2.30 13.75
N ARG A 427 -17.40 -2.23 14.99
CA ARG A 427 -18.82 -2.02 15.29
C ARG A 427 -19.03 -1.10 16.47
N VAL A 428 -20.11 -0.32 16.43
CA VAL A 428 -20.66 0.37 17.58
C VAL A 428 -21.82 -0.46 18.11
N GLY A 429 -21.62 -1.09 19.27
CA GLY A 429 -22.58 -2.02 19.89
C GLY A 429 -22.93 -1.62 21.32
N ARG A 430 -23.96 -2.25 21.90
CA ARG A 430 -24.36 -1.96 23.28
C ARG A 430 -23.34 -2.49 24.29
N ARG A 431 -23.02 -1.65 25.28
CA ARG A 431 -22.25 -2.00 26.47
C ARG A 431 -22.93 -1.43 27.71
N GLY A 432 -23.59 -2.30 28.48
CA GLY A 432 -24.43 -1.85 29.61
C GLY A 432 -25.58 -0.97 29.10
N THR A 433 -25.67 0.26 29.62
CA THR A 433 -26.66 1.25 29.19
C THR A 433 -26.19 2.12 28.00
N GLY A 434 -24.96 1.92 27.53
CA GLY A 434 -24.30 2.76 26.53
C GLY A 434 -23.95 2.08 25.22
N LEU A 435 -23.31 2.86 24.35
CA LEU A 435 -22.69 2.40 23.12
C LEU A 435 -21.18 2.45 23.27
N GLY A 436 -20.49 1.42 22.77
CA GLY A 436 -19.04 1.32 22.80
C GLY A 436 -18.50 0.76 21.49
N LEU A 437 -17.22 1.04 21.22
CA LEU A 437 -16.52 0.51 20.06
C LEU A 437 -16.00 -0.89 20.32
N TYR A 438 -16.20 -1.75 19.34
CA TYR A 438 -15.57 -3.05 19.27
C TYR A 438 -14.80 -3.17 17.97
N VAL A 439 -13.61 -3.74 18.07
CA VAL A 439 -12.72 -3.98 16.94
C VAL A 439 -12.44 -5.47 16.85
N ALA A 440 -12.50 -6.04 15.65
CA ALA A 440 -12.11 -7.41 15.39
C ALA A 440 -11.18 -7.47 14.17
N ARG A 441 -10.17 -8.33 14.26
CA ARG A 441 -9.28 -8.63 13.14
C ARG A 441 -9.78 -9.89 12.45
N GLY A 442 -9.94 -9.82 11.14
CA GLY A 442 -10.21 -10.99 10.34
C GLY A 442 -9.11 -12.04 10.45
N ASN A 443 -9.47 -13.32 10.46
CA ASN A 443 -8.52 -14.44 10.53
C ASN A 443 -8.48 -15.27 9.23
N GLY A 444 -9.08 -14.76 8.15
CA GLY A 444 -9.15 -15.46 6.87
C GLY A 444 -10.26 -16.51 6.78
N LYS A 445 -11.09 -16.66 7.80
CA LYS A 445 -12.16 -17.67 7.85
C LYS A 445 -13.54 -17.01 7.89
N ALA A 446 -14.48 -17.62 7.18
CA ALA A 446 -15.91 -17.32 7.21
C ALA A 446 -16.55 -17.78 8.54
N ALA A 447 -16.16 -17.16 9.64
CA ALA A 447 -16.58 -17.51 11.00
C ALA A 447 -16.94 -16.24 11.83
N PRO A 448 -17.62 -16.40 12.98
CA PRO A 448 -17.84 -15.31 13.91
C PRO A 448 -16.54 -14.61 14.32
N LEU A 449 -16.59 -13.29 14.41
CA LEU A 449 -15.45 -12.44 14.70
C LEU A 449 -15.20 -12.35 16.21
N ALA A 450 -13.91 -12.31 16.58
CA ALA A 450 -13.47 -12.12 17.96
C ALA A 450 -13.47 -10.63 18.32
N TRP A 451 -14.65 -10.11 18.66
CA TRP A 451 -14.84 -8.70 19.00
C TRP A 451 -14.15 -8.29 20.31
N GLY A 452 -13.14 -7.43 20.21
CA GLY A 452 -12.49 -6.78 21.34
C GLY A 452 -13.09 -5.42 21.63
N TYR A 453 -13.61 -5.21 22.83
CA TYR A 453 -14.05 -3.90 23.30
C TYR A 453 -12.86 -2.94 23.47
N LYS A 454 -13.00 -1.69 23.05
CA LYS A 454 -12.00 -0.64 23.26
C LYS A 454 -12.43 0.33 24.36
N SER A 455 -11.63 0.38 25.43
CA SER A 455 -11.85 1.28 26.56
C SER A 455 -11.62 2.74 26.18
N ASN A 456 -12.17 3.66 26.98
CA ASN A 456 -12.02 5.11 26.82
C ASN A 456 -12.62 5.69 25.53
N THR A 457 -13.36 4.90 24.78
CA THR A 457 -14.33 5.43 23.83
C THR A 457 -15.48 6.02 24.64
N GLY A 458 -15.73 7.33 24.54
CA GLY A 458 -16.89 7.97 25.17
C GLY A 458 -18.23 7.35 24.75
N TRP A 459 -19.34 8.01 25.06
CA TRP A 459 -20.66 7.55 24.62
C TRP A 459 -20.83 7.83 23.12
N PHE A 460 -20.34 6.93 22.28
CA PHE A 460 -20.36 7.04 20.82
C PHE A 460 -21.78 7.10 20.30
N GLY A 461 -22.08 8.13 19.52
CA GLY A 461 -23.29 8.26 18.72
C GLY A 461 -23.10 7.61 17.35
N SER A 462 -22.07 8.05 16.63
CA SER A 462 -21.64 7.50 15.35
C SER A 462 -20.14 7.70 15.15
N LEU A 463 -19.58 7.06 14.13
CA LEU A 463 -18.19 7.22 13.73
C LEU A 463 -18.02 7.34 12.21
N SER A 464 -16.87 7.87 11.81
CA SER A 464 -16.35 7.82 10.46
C SER A 464 -14.88 7.45 10.52
N ILE A 465 -14.41 6.64 9.57
CA ILE A 465 -13.02 6.21 9.50
C ILE A 465 -12.51 6.36 8.07
N HIS A 466 -11.24 6.78 7.93
CA HIS A 466 -10.60 6.89 6.63
C HIS A 466 -9.09 6.66 6.74
N THR A 467 -8.46 6.35 5.61
CA THR A 467 -7.00 6.24 5.50
C THR A 467 -6.41 7.62 5.21
N PRO A 468 -5.51 8.15 6.06
CA PRO A 468 -4.81 9.40 5.77
C PRO A 468 -4.00 9.30 4.48
N LYS A 469 -3.89 10.40 3.70
CA LYS A 469 -3.14 10.41 2.43
C LYS A 469 -1.70 9.92 2.56
N ALA A 470 -1.05 10.23 3.68
CA ALA A 470 0.33 9.79 3.97
C ALA A 470 0.47 8.29 4.31
N GLN A 471 -0.64 7.58 4.50
CA GLN A 471 -0.68 6.16 4.91
C GLN A 471 -1.22 5.25 3.80
N ILE A 472 -1.59 5.78 2.63
CA ILE A 472 -2.22 5.01 1.53
C ILE A 472 -1.33 3.84 1.07
N ASP A 473 -0.01 4.05 1.03
CA ASP A 473 0.96 3.04 0.57
C ASP A 473 1.58 2.22 1.72
N SER A 474 1.08 2.39 2.95
CA SER A 474 1.60 1.66 4.12
C SER A 474 1.02 0.25 4.18
N PHE A 475 1.86 -0.75 4.48
CA PHE A 475 1.39 -2.10 4.83
C PHE A 475 0.86 -2.22 6.26
N THR A 476 1.06 -1.18 7.08
CA THR A 476 0.59 -1.09 8.45
C THR A 476 0.02 0.31 8.71
N PRO A 477 -1.04 0.73 7.98
CA PRO A 477 -1.57 2.07 8.08
C PRO A 477 -2.18 2.31 9.47
N GLN A 478 -2.07 3.55 9.92
CA GLN A 478 -2.91 4.08 11.00
C GLN A 478 -4.10 4.80 10.38
N TYR A 479 -5.30 4.38 10.75
CA TYR A 479 -6.54 4.99 10.27
C TYR A 479 -6.96 6.15 11.17
N ASP A 480 -7.48 7.22 10.56
CA ASP A 480 -8.11 8.32 11.28
C ASP A 480 -9.57 7.96 11.53
N LEU A 481 -9.95 7.86 12.81
CA LEU A 481 -11.31 7.62 13.25
C LEU A 481 -11.85 8.86 13.96
N LEU A 482 -12.95 9.39 13.44
CA LEU A 482 -13.71 10.48 14.06
C LEU A 482 -14.98 9.89 14.68
N ALA A 483 -15.31 10.30 15.90
CA ALA A 483 -16.52 9.85 16.58
C ALA A 483 -17.33 11.04 17.09
N ALA A 484 -18.62 11.07 16.77
CA ALA A 484 -19.57 11.98 17.40
C ALA A 484 -19.97 11.43 18.77
N GLU A 485 -19.71 12.17 19.84
CA GLU A 485 -20.03 11.79 21.22
C GLU A 485 -21.34 12.45 21.67
N LYS A 486 -22.13 11.73 22.49
CA LYS A 486 -23.42 12.22 23.01
C LYS A 486 -23.33 12.92 24.37
N GLY A 487 -22.23 12.79 25.11
CA GLY A 487 -22.11 13.36 26.45
C GLY A 487 -20.67 13.47 26.94
N PRO A 488 -20.04 14.65 26.90
CA PRO A 488 -20.51 15.92 26.28
C PRO A 488 -20.63 15.81 24.74
N SER A 489 -21.41 16.70 24.10
CA SER A 489 -21.53 16.69 22.63
C SER A 489 -20.28 17.31 22.00
N ARG A 490 -19.50 16.46 21.31
CA ARG A 490 -18.24 16.83 20.67
C ARG A 490 -17.88 15.80 19.60
N VAL A 491 -16.90 16.13 18.77
CA VAL A 491 -16.27 15.18 17.84
C VAL A 491 -14.87 14.86 18.35
N SER A 492 -14.63 13.59 18.65
CA SER A 492 -13.32 13.08 19.09
C SER A 492 -12.57 12.43 17.94
N HIS A 493 -11.25 12.57 17.96
CA HIS A 493 -10.35 11.97 16.99
C HIS A 493 -9.53 10.87 17.66
N PHE A 494 -9.40 9.75 16.97
CA PHE A 494 -8.65 8.59 17.39
C PHE A 494 -7.79 8.09 16.22
N LEU A 495 -6.63 7.51 16.55
CA LEU A 495 -5.83 6.73 15.63
C LEU A 495 -6.10 5.24 15.88
N LEU A 496 -6.45 4.51 14.83
CA LEU A 496 -6.67 3.07 14.89
C LEU A 496 -5.59 2.34 14.12
N ASP A 497 -4.83 1.50 14.81
CA ASP A 497 -3.77 0.70 14.21
C ASP A 497 -4.35 -0.50 13.44
N SER A 498 -4.03 -0.61 12.15
CA SER A 498 -4.60 -1.65 11.28
C SER A 498 -4.19 -3.08 11.65
N VAL A 499 -3.02 -3.27 12.29
CA VAL A 499 -2.44 -4.59 12.54
C VAL A 499 -2.82 -5.12 13.92
N SER A 500 -2.66 -4.30 14.96
CA SER A 500 -2.98 -4.64 16.34
C SER A 500 -4.47 -4.42 16.65
N GLY A 501 -5.13 -3.54 15.90
CA GLY A 501 -6.47 -3.06 16.22
C GLY A 501 -6.48 -2.14 17.44
N GLU A 502 -5.33 -1.65 17.92
CA GLU A 502 -5.26 -0.73 19.06
C GLU A 502 -5.73 0.67 18.70
N LEU A 503 -6.41 1.30 19.67
CA LEU A 503 -7.02 2.61 19.53
C LEU A 503 -6.29 3.62 20.42
N PHE A 504 -5.84 4.72 19.83
CA PHE A 504 -5.17 5.81 20.53
C PHE A 504 -6.04 7.06 20.47
N ASP A 505 -6.44 7.56 21.63
CA ASP A 505 -7.22 8.80 21.76
C ASP A 505 -6.30 10.01 21.60
N THR A 506 -6.61 10.87 20.62
CA THR A 506 -5.89 12.14 20.40
C THR A 506 -6.66 13.35 20.92
N GLY A 507 -7.85 13.11 21.49
CA GLY A 507 -8.71 14.11 22.09
C GLY A 507 -9.78 14.68 21.16
N PRO A 508 -10.64 15.56 21.70
CA PRO A 508 -11.69 16.22 20.93
C PRO A 508 -11.12 17.25 19.95
N VAL A 509 -11.64 17.21 18.73
CA VAL A 509 -11.26 18.11 17.63
C VAL A 509 -12.34 19.15 17.32
N VAL A 510 -13.61 18.89 17.65
CA VAL A 510 -14.73 19.85 17.49
C VAL A 510 -15.57 19.85 18.77
N GLY A 511 -16.02 21.04 19.20
CA GLY A 511 -16.92 21.18 20.35
C GLY A 511 -16.24 21.22 21.72
N ASN A 512 -14.91 21.40 21.77
CA ASN A 512 -14.16 21.47 23.04
C ASN A 512 -14.16 22.87 23.69
N ASP A 513 -14.74 23.87 23.01
CA ASP A 513 -14.55 25.29 23.36
C ASP A 513 -15.48 25.82 24.46
N LEU A 514 -16.43 25.01 24.96
CA LEU A 514 -17.27 25.40 26.12
C LEU A 514 -17.23 24.30 27.19
N PRO A 515 -16.68 24.58 28.38
CA PRO A 515 -16.66 23.67 29.53
C PRO A 515 -18.03 23.40 30.16
N ASP A 516 -19.13 23.92 29.61
CA ASP A 516 -20.44 23.95 30.27
C ASP A 516 -21.51 23.22 29.44
N VAL A 517 -22.52 22.70 30.12
CA VAL A 517 -23.67 21.90 29.64
C VAL A 517 -24.61 22.69 28.70
N ARG A 518 -24.15 23.85 28.20
CA ARG A 518 -24.89 24.84 27.40
C ARG A 518 -24.34 25.00 25.98
N HIS A 519 -23.58 24.03 25.45
CA HIS A 519 -23.33 24.02 24.01
C HIS A 519 -24.68 23.87 23.29
N PRO A 520 -25.10 24.83 22.45
CA PRO A 520 -26.41 24.75 21.81
C PRO A 520 -26.42 23.71 20.69
N GLU A 521 -25.24 23.40 20.13
CA GLU A 521 -25.07 22.41 19.07
C GLU A 521 -24.88 21.00 19.65
N THR A 522 -25.70 20.07 19.16
CA THR A 522 -25.55 18.63 19.35
C THR A 522 -25.14 18.00 18.02
N TYR A 523 -23.99 17.31 18.00
CA TYR A 523 -23.50 16.60 16.82
C TYR A 523 -24.19 15.24 16.70
N LEU A 524 -25.02 15.08 15.68
CA LEU A 524 -25.85 13.88 15.47
C LEU A 524 -25.09 12.79 14.73
N ASP A 525 -24.32 13.18 13.71
CA ASP A 525 -23.55 12.27 12.87
C ASP A 525 -22.30 12.96 12.28
N VAL A 526 -21.30 12.17 11.90
CA VAL A 526 -20.00 12.63 11.38
C VAL A 526 -19.59 11.85 10.14
N SER A 527 -19.08 12.56 9.13
CA SER A 527 -18.40 11.97 7.98
C SER A 527 -17.07 12.67 7.75
N GLY A 528 -16.00 11.89 7.77
CA GLY A 528 -14.61 12.35 7.62
C GLY A 528 -13.98 11.85 6.33
N LEU A 529 -13.22 12.71 5.67
CA LEU A 529 -12.48 12.42 4.44
C LEU A 529 -11.04 12.89 4.57
N ALA A 530 -10.09 12.12 4.04
CA ALA A 530 -8.73 12.61 3.82
C ALA A 530 -8.79 13.85 2.92
N PHE A 531 -8.10 14.92 3.29
CA PHE A 531 -8.13 16.17 2.53
C PHE A 531 -7.27 16.01 1.27
N ASN A 532 -7.87 16.24 0.09
CA ASN A 532 -7.16 16.30 -1.19
C ASN A 532 -6.60 17.71 -1.45
N ASP A 533 -5.71 17.86 -2.43
CA ASP A 533 -5.02 19.14 -2.66
C ASP A 533 -5.99 20.23 -3.16
N GLY A 534 -6.26 21.30 -2.40
CA GLY A 534 -7.18 22.38 -2.81
C GLY A 534 -7.64 23.28 -1.66
N THR A 535 -8.67 24.11 -1.89
CA THR A 535 -9.25 25.05 -0.91
C THR A 535 -10.76 24.83 -0.76
N PHE A 536 -11.20 23.84 0.00
CA PHE A 536 -12.61 23.70 0.37
C PHE A 536 -12.97 24.76 1.42
N GLY A 537 -13.35 25.96 0.99
CA GLY A 537 -13.87 27.02 1.87
C GLY A 537 -12.90 27.53 2.96
N VAL A 538 -11.59 27.24 2.83
CA VAL A 538 -10.53 27.68 3.75
C VAL A 538 -9.40 28.32 2.95
N ASP A 539 -8.78 29.37 3.50
CA ASP A 539 -7.58 30.00 2.95
C ASP A 539 -6.45 28.96 2.79
N GLY A 540 -5.78 28.96 1.63
CA GLY A 540 -4.75 27.96 1.26
C GLY A 540 -3.51 27.91 2.16
N SER A 541 -3.40 28.76 3.18
CA SER A 541 -2.28 28.77 4.13
C SER A 541 -2.32 27.61 5.14
N THR A 542 -3.50 27.03 5.41
CA THR A 542 -3.69 26.10 6.54
C THR A 542 -3.42 24.61 6.24
N HIS A 543 -3.21 24.23 4.96
CA HIS A 543 -2.90 22.86 4.51
C HIS A 543 -3.60 21.75 5.33
N PRO A 544 -4.93 21.70 5.35
CA PRO A 544 -5.69 20.77 6.17
C PRO A 544 -5.42 19.31 5.78
N LYS A 545 -5.57 18.40 6.75
CA LYS A 545 -5.39 16.95 6.59
C LYS A 545 -6.70 16.20 6.43
N THR A 546 -7.78 16.69 7.02
CA THR A 546 -9.08 16.03 7.03
C THR A 546 -10.20 17.04 6.83
N LEU A 547 -11.16 16.71 5.96
CA LEU A 547 -12.44 17.40 5.87
C LEU A 547 -13.47 16.63 6.71
N VAL A 548 -14.26 17.34 7.50
CA VAL A 548 -15.29 16.79 8.37
C VAL A 548 -16.62 17.42 8.01
N SER A 549 -17.62 16.59 7.73
CA SER A 549 -19.01 17.00 7.53
C SER A 549 -19.82 16.55 8.74
N LEU A 550 -20.62 17.45 9.31
CA LEU A 550 -21.40 17.20 10.52
C LEU A 550 -22.88 17.46 10.27
N ALA A 551 -23.72 16.52 10.75
CA ALA A 551 -25.13 16.78 11.00
C ALA A 551 -25.27 17.36 12.40
N ILE A 552 -25.85 18.55 12.51
CA ILE A 552 -25.92 19.33 13.74
C ILE A 552 -27.38 19.63 14.07
N GLU A 553 -27.76 19.50 15.33
CA GLU A 553 -29.01 20.01 15.90
C GLU A 553 -28.67 21.18 16.84
N ASN A 554 -29.36 22.32 16.69
CA ASN A 554 -29.07 23.51 17.46
C ASN A 554 -30.28 23.94 18.30
N ARG A 555 -30.15 23.84 19.62
CA ARG A 555 -31.22 24.14 20.59
C ARG A 555 -31.59 25.62 20.63
N ASP A 556 -30.63 26.52 20.41
CA ASP A 556 -30.88 27.96 20.36
C ASP A 556 -31.66 28.37 19.11
N MET A 557 -31.69 27.50 18.10
CA MET A 557 -32.43 27.68 16.85
C MET A 557 -33.73 26.85 16.82
N ASN A 558 -34.40 26.65 17.97
CA ASN A 558 -35.60 25.81 18.10
C ASN A 558 -35.38 24.37 17.58
N ASP A 559 -34.26 23.76 17.97
CA ASP A 559 -33.84 22.43 17.54
C ASP A 559 -33.71 22.29 16.01
N ALA A 560 -33.40 23.39 15.32
CA ALA A 560 -33.14 23.37 13.89
C ALA A 560 -31.94 22.47 13.58
N ARG A 561 -32.06 21.69 12.51
CA ARG A 561 -31.00 20.81 12.05
C ARG A 561 -30.38 21.32 10.75
N TYR A 562 -29.07 21.14 10.62
CA TYR A 562 -28.33 21.57 9.45
C TYR A 562 -27.04 20.78 9.27
N VAL A 563 -26.47 20.91 8.08
CA VAL A 563 -25.11 20.46 7.77
C VAL A 563 -24.14 21.61 7.97
N ASN A 564 -22.96 21.31 8.53
CA ASN A 564 -21.81 22.21 8.55
C ASN A 564 -20.52 21.43 8.29
N TYR A 565 -19.46 22.13 7.88
CA TYR A 565 -18.18 21.52 7.53
C TYR A 565 -17.06 22.07 8.39
N TYR A 566 -16.07 21.24 8.68
CA TYR A 566 -14.88 21.61 9.43
C TYR A 566 -13.66 21.04 8.72
N THR A 567 -12.52 21.70 8.83
CA THR A 567 -11.23 21.14 8.41
C THR A 567 -10.33 20.93 9.61
N ILE A 568 -9.64 19.79 9.68
CA ILE A 568 -8.64 19.52 10.72
C ILE A 568 -7.24 19.76 10.15
N GLY A 569 -6.48 20.65 10.78
CA GLY A 569 -5.11 21.01 10.41
C GLY A 569 -4.07 19.98 10.85
N LYS A 570 -2.80 20.20 10.47
CA LYS A 570 -1.68 19.36 10.93
C LYS A 570 -1.45 19.41 12.45
N ASP A 571 -1.87 20.50 13.09
CA ASP A 571 -1.80 20.73 14.53
C ASP A 571 -2.98 20.10 15.30
N GLY A 572 -3.87 19.38 14.61
CA GLY A 572 -5.05 18.75 15.20
C GLY A 572 -6.19 19.73 15.51
N LYS A 573 -6.06 21.01 15.15
CA LYS A 573 -7.12 21.99 15.39
C LYS A 573 -8.14 21.96 14.26
N SER A 574 -9.41 22.07 14.61
CA SER A 574 -10.47 22.24 13.62
C SER A 574 -10.70 23.72 13.27
N THR A 575 -11.11 23.97 12.04
CA THR A 575 -11.60 25.27 11.57
C THR A 575 -12.96 25.06 10.95
N ARG A 576 -13.97 25.80 11.41
CA ARG A 576 -15.33 25.74 10.86
C ARG A 576 -15.36 26.43 9.49
N VAL A 577 -15.95 25.76 8.51
CA VAL A 577 -16.22 26.30 7.18
C VAL A 577 -17.65 26.83 7.24
N ASN A 578 -17.84 28.14 7.14
CA ASN A 578 -19.14 28.82 7.33
C ASN A 578 -20.13 28.60 6.16
N ILE A 579 -20.35 27.33 5.78
CA ILE A 579 -21.39 26.88 4.86
C ILE A 579 -22.41 26.12 5.70
N GLN A 580 -23.65 26.59 5.67
CA GLN A 580 -24.75 26.01 6.45
C GLN A 580 -25.96 25.78 5.55
N HIS A 581 -26.45 24.55 5.56
CA HIS A 581 -27.66 24.14 4.85
C HIS A 581 -28.69 23.64 5.84
N GLY A 582 -29.78 24.40 6.04
CA GLY A 582 -30.86 24.07 6.97
C GLY A 582 -31.76 22.96 6.43
N LEU A 583 -31.96 21.90 7.22
CA LEU A 583 -32.69 20.70 6.82
C LEU A 583 -33.53 20.15 7.96
N ALA A 584 -34.86 20.15 7.77
CA ALA A 584 -35.75 19.50 8.73
C ALA A 584 -35.47 17.98 8.79
N ASN A 585 -35.44 17.43 9.99
CA ASN A 585 -35.32 15.98 10.25
C ASN A 585 -34.03 15.31 9.73
N LEU A 586 -32.97 16.07 9.44
CA LEU A 586 -31.64 15.51 9.18
C LEU A 586 -31.20 14.62 10.35
N ALA A 587 -30.68 13.44 10.05
CA ALA A 587 -30.19 12.51 11.07
C ALA A 587 -28.81 11.95 10.75
N GLU A 588 -28.48 11.79 9.46
CA GLU A 588 -27.25 11.16 9.00
C GLU A 588 -26.56 11.98 7.94
N ILE A 589 -25.24 11.84 7.85
CA ILE A 589 -24.42 12.58 6.90
C ILE A 589 -23.34 11.68 6.32
N ARG A 590 -23.18 11.68 4.99
CA ARG A 590 -22.08 11.01 4.30
C ARG A 590 -21.54 11.89 3.20
N SER A 591 -20.23 12.08 3.16
CA SER A 591 -19.56 12.88 2.16
C SER A 591 -18.56 12.02 1.39
N VAL A 592 -18.38 12.34 0.11
CA VAL A 592 -17.41 11.70 -0.78
C VAL A 592 -16.90 12.72 -1.78
N TYR A 593 -15.66 12.55 -2.26
CA TYR A 593 -15.21 13.32 -3.42
C TYR A 593 -15.95 12.85 -4.67
N VAL A 594 -16.32 13.79 -5.54
CA VAL A 594 -16.91 13.42 -6.83
C VAL A 594 -15.91 12.55 -7.59
N PRO A 595 -16.33 11.40 -8.14
CA PRO A 595 -15.44 10.54 -8.90
C PRO A 595 -14.82 11.31 -10.07
N ALA A 596 -13.50 11.15 -10.25
CA ALA A 596 -12.77 11.82 -11.32
C ALA A 596 -13.16 11.30 -12.73
N SER A 597 -13.69 10.08 -12.79
CA SER A 597 -14.20 9.46 -14.01
C SER A 597 -15.44 8.62 -13.69
N ALA A 598 -16.28 8.43 -14.71
CA ALA A 598 -17.41 7.52 -14.62
C ALA A 598 -16.94 6.06 -14.75
N LEU A 599 -17.71 5.16 -14.14
CA LEU A 599 -17.58 3.74 -14.43
C LEU A 599 -17.90 3.48 -15.91
N SER A 600 -17.16 2.59 -16.56
CA SER A 600 -17.21 2.36 -18.01
C SER A 600 -18.61 2.03 -18.55
N ASP A 601 -19.40 1.24 -17.83
CA ASP A 601 -20.79 0.93 -18.19
C ASP A 601 -21.85 1.78 -17.44
N ASP A 602 -21.52 2.98 -16.96
CA ASP A 602 -22.49 3.91 -16.36
C ASP A 602 -23.29 4.66 -17.44
N PRO A 603 -24.62 4.46 -17.58
CA PRO A 603 -25.43 5.20 -18.54
C PRO A 603 -25.51 6.71 -18.24
N ASP A 604 -25.22 7.10 -17.01
CA ASP A 604 -25.22 8.49 -16.56
C ASP A 604 -23.80 9.07 -16.44
N GLY A 605 -22.79 8.35 -16.94
CA GLY A 605 -21.38 8.72 -16.85
C GLY A 605 -21.01 10.02 -17.55
N ASP A 606 -21.80 10.45 -18.53
CA ASP A 606 -21.67 11.75 -19.21
C ASP A 606 -21.76 12.94 -18.24
N ALA A 607 -22.42 12.76 -17.08
CA ALA A 607 -22.48 13.75 -16.01
C ALA A 607 -21.12 14.05 -15.34
N LEU A 608 -20.08 13.27 -15.64
CA LEU A 608 -18.72 13.44 -15.11
C LEU A 608 -17.69 13.88 -16.17
N THR A 609 -18.10 14.17 -17.41
CA THR A 609 -17.18 14.41 -18.55
C THR A 609 -17.44 15.73 -19.29
N GLY A 610 -16.45 16.22 -20.05
CA GLY A 610 -16.59 17.47 -20.84
C GLY A 610 -16.96 18.68 -19.98
N ASP A 611 -17.92 19.49 -20.44
CA ASP A 611 -18.43 20.66 -19.69
C ASP A 611 -19.07 20.30 -18.34
N ASN A 612 -19.39 19.01 -18.12
CA ASN A 612 -19.99 18.49 -16.89
C ASN A 612 -18.95 18.02 -15.86
N GLN A 613 -17.66 18.03 -16.22
CA GLN A 613 -16.57 17.54 -15.39
C GLN A 613 -16.57 18.23 -14.03
N PRO A 614 -16.50 17.48 -12.91
CA PRO A 614 -16.44 18.07 -11.59
C PRO A 614 -15.21 18.96 -11.44
N LYS A 615 -15.34 20.06 -10.70
CA LYS A 615 -14.17 20.85 -10.30
C LYS A 615 -13.24 19.95 -9.47
N PRO A 616 -11.91 20.15 -9.54
CA PRO A 616 -10.99 19.42 -8.68
C PRO A 616 -11.43 19.49 -7.22
N ASN A 617 -11.50 18.32 -6.57
CA ASN A 617 -11.91 18.18 -5.16
C ASN A 617 -13.33 18.66 -4.83
N SER A 618 -14.24 18.60 -5.80
CA SER A 618 -15.66 18.74 -5.51
C SER A 618 -16.07 17.63 -4.53
N VAL A 619 -16.85 18.01 -3.52
CA VAL A 619 -17.37 17.09 -2.50
C VAL A 619 -18.88 17.01 -2.70
N LEU A 620 -19.38 15.78 -2.81
CA LEU A 620 -20.79 15.47 -2.71
C LEU A 620 -21.10 15.08 -1.27
N THR A 621 -22.11 15.72 -0.70
CA THR A 621 -22.57 15.44 0.66
C THR A 621 -24.03 15.03 0.62
N TYR A 622 -24.31 13.88 1.21
CA TYR A 622 -25.61 13.23 1.29
C TYR A 622 -26.14 13.32 2.71
N GLY A 623 -27.37 13.80 2.88
CA GLY A 623 -28.04 13.94 4.17
C GLY A 623 -29.25 13.03 4.27
N GLY A 624 -29.26 12.14 5.25
CA GLY A 624 -30.38 11.25 5.53
C GLY A 624 -31.51 11.96 6.27
N ILE A 625 -32.73 11.92 5.72
CA ILE A 625 -33.92 12.53 6.34
C ILE A 625 -34.74 11.44 7.04
N ARG A 626 -34.81 11.48 8.37
CA ARG A 626 -35.45 10.40 9.14
C ARG A 626 -36.94 10.30 8.86
N ASN A 627 -37.46 9.07 8.71
CA ASN A 627 -38.86 8.76 8.41
C ASN A 627 -39.38 9.37 7.09
N SER A 628 -38.47 9.70 6.17
CA SER A 628 -38.79 10.20 4.83
C SER A 628 -38.19 9.26 3.79
N ASN A 629 -38.74 9.27 2.58
CA ASN A 629 -38.11 8.68 1.40
C ASN A 629 -37.21 9.69 0.67
N GLN A 630 -36.94 10.86 1.24
CA GLN A 630 -36.17 11.91 0.61
C GLN A 630 -34.71 11.90 1.09
N LEU A 631 -33.80 12.09 0.14
CA LEU A 631 -32.37 12.22 0.34
C LEU A 631 -31.95 13.65 0.00
N TYR A 632 -31.21 14.28 0.91
CA TYR A 632 -30.54 15.54 0.63
C TYR A 632 -29.23 15.29 -0.12
N VAL A 633 -28.97 16.06 -1.18
CA VAL A 633 -27.70 16.02 -1.92
C VAL A 633 -27.19 17.44 -2.12
N THR A 634 -25.92 17.68 -1.79
CA THR A 634 -25.27 18.95 -2.06
C THR A 634 -23.90 18.77 -2.69
N GLU A 635 -23.62 19.63 -3.66
CA GLU A 635 -22.30 19.86 -4.22
C GLU A 635 -21.97 21.33 -3.93
N GLN A 636 -21.11 21.59 -2.94
CA GLN A 636 -20.81 22.93 -2.44
C GLN A 636 -22.04 23.70 -1.91
N THR A 637 -22.52 24.71 -2.64
CA THR A 637 -23.68 25.55 -2.27
C THR A 637 -24.97 25.12 -2.96
N GLU A 638 -24.88 24.24 -3.96
CA GLU A 638 -26.05 23.76 -4.69
C GLU A 638 -26.73 22.65 -3.88
N LEU A 639 -28.04 22.76 -3.73
CA LEU A 639 -28.88 21.86 -2.94
C LEU A 639 -29.92 21.21 -3.86
N SER A 640 -29.98 19.89 -3.85
CA SER A 640 -31.04 19.09 -4.46
C SER A 640 -31.65 18.12 -3.45
N ILE A 641 -32.97 17.91 -3.53
CA ILE A 641 -33.68 16.86 -2.79
C ILE A 641 -34.07 15.78 -3.79
N VAL A 642 -33.73 14.55 -3.47
CA VAL A 642 -33.89 13.39 -4.34
C VAL A 642 -34.87 12.43 -3.68
N GLU A 643 -35.84 11.92 -4.45
CA GLU A 643 -36.67 10.81 -3.98
C GLU A 643 -35.88 9.50 -4.01
N GLY A 644 -36.07 8.71 -2.96
CA GLY A 644 -35.50 7.38 -2.80
C GLY A 644 -36.04 6.38 -3.82
N PRO A 645 -35.69 5.09 -3.65
CA PRO A 645 -36.09 4.04 -4.58
C PRO A 645 -37.61 3.93 -4.74
N GLU A 646 -38.05 3.51 -5.92
CA GLU A 646 -39.47 3.39 -6.24
C GLU A 646 -40.15 2.38 -5.30
N GLY A 647 -41.29 2.76 -4.74
CA GLY A 647 -42.05 1.93 -3.79
C GLY A 647 -41.61 2.03 -2.33
N TRP A 648 -40.49 2.71 -2.03
CA TRP A 648 -40.05 2.89 -0.64
C TRP A 648 -40.78 4.06 0.01
N THR A 649 -41.40 3.83 1.18
CA THR A 649 -42.02 4.90 1.98
C THR A 649 -41.01 5.63 2.86
N SER A 650 -39.93 4.95 3.25
CA SER A 650 -38.83 5.50 4.05
C SER A 650 -37.62 4.58 4.03
N TYR A 651 -36.44 5.11 4.31
CA TYR A 651 -35.24 4.33 4.62
C TYR A 651 -34.76 4.60 6.04
N ASN A 652 -33.90 3.73 6.58
CA ASN A 652 -33.34 3.88 7.92
C ASN A 652 -32.14 4.82 7.91
N ALA A 653 -31.26 4.64 6.92
CA ALA A 653 -29.94 5.23 6.93
C ALA A 653 -29.28 5.24 5.53
N ILE A 654 -28.13 5.94 5.42
CA ILE A 654 -27.35 6.09 4.18
C ILE A 654 -25.89 5.70 4.37
N GLU A 655 -25.26 5.25 3.27
CA GLU A 655 -23.81 5.06 3.19
C GLU A 655 -23.29 5.43 1.80
N VAL A 656 -21.98 5.66 1.67
CA VAL A 656 -21.33 5.96 0.38
C VAL A 656 -20.08 5.12 0.17
N ASP A 657 -19.77 4.81 -1.08
CA ASP A 657 -18.46 4.32 -1.50
C ASP A 657 -17.88 5.25 -2.60
N ALA A 658 -16.84 4.81 -3.30
CA ALA A 658 -16.18 5.60 -4.33
C ALA A 658 -17.07 5.92 -5.55
N HIS A 659 -18.17 5.21 -5.77
CA HIS A 659 -19.00 5.32 -6.97
C HIS A 659 -20.50 5.42 -6.71
N TYR A 660 -20.96 4.95 -5.55
CA TYR A 660 -22.38 4.78 -5.24
C TYR A 660 -22.76 5.44 -3.91
N VAL A 661 -23.96 5.99 -3.88
CA VAL A 661 -24.69 6.25 -2.64
C VAL A 661 -25.67 5.11 -2.40
N TRP A 662 -25.74 4.65 -1.15
CA TRP A 662 -26.51 3.51 -0.69
C TRP A 662 -27.59 3.96 0.29
N LEU A 663 -28.81 3.49 0.07
CA LEU A 663 -29.95 3.64 0.96
C LEU A 663 -30.35 2.27 1.47
N PHE A 664 -30.66 2.18 2.76
CA PHE A 664 -31.05 0.90 3.35
C PHE A 664 -32.02 1.07 4.51
N GLY A 665 -32.83 0.05 4.76
CA GLY A 665 -33.79 0.05 5.85
C GLY A 665 -34.74 -1.14 5.81
N LYS A 666 -36.01 -0.89 6.16
CA LYS A 666 -37.07 -1.90 6.18
C LYS A 666 -37.39 -2.50 4.81
N GLU A 667 -37.22 -1.70 3.77
CA GLU A 667 -37.52 -2.08 2.38
C GLU A 667 -36.31 -2.73 1.67
N GLY A 668 -35.19 -2.92 2.37
CA GLY A 668 -34.00 -3.60 1.88
C GLY A 668 -32.80 -2.68 1.66
N ILE A 669 -32.07 -2.90 0.56
CA ILE A 669 -30.88 -2.12 0.16
C ILE A 669 -31.06 -1.67 -1.30
N ALA A 670 -30.72 -0.42 -1.58
CA ALA A 670 -30.61 0.10 -2.93
C ALA A 670 -29.42 1.05 -3.05
N CYS A 671 -28.90 1.23 -4.26
CA CYS A 671 -27.86 2.20 -4.54
C CYS A 671 -28.04 2.88 -5.89
N ALA A 672 -27.39 4.02 -6.07
CA ALA A 672 -27.33 4.73 -7.34
C ALA A 672 -25.95 5.39 -7.50
N THR A 673 -25.50 5.56 -8.74
CA THR A 673 -24.18 6.16 -8.99
C THR A 673 -24.18 7.65 -8.64
N HIS A 674 -23.04 8.16 -8.20
CA HIS A 674 -22.87 9.61 -8.00
C HIS A 674 -23.09 10.40 -9.30
N ALA A 675 -22.78 9.79 -10.46
CA ALA A 675 -23.06 10.36 -11.78
C ALA A 675 -24.57 10.55 -12.00
N SER A 676 -25.37 9.52 -11.69
CA SER A 676 -26.83 9.59 -11.76
C SER A 676 -27.41 10.66 -10.83
N MET A 677 -26.90 10.75 -9.60
CA MET A 677 -27.30 11.80 -8.63
C MET A 677 -27.06 13.21 -9.17
N ARG A 678 -25.87 13.46 -9.75
CA ARG A 678 -25.56 14.77 -10.36
C ARG A 678 -26.42 15.06 -11.58
N LYS A 679 -26.66 14.06 -12.44
CA LYS A 679 -27.49 14.21 -13.63
C LYS A 679 -28.94 14.56 -13.26
N PHE A 680 -29.46 13.96 -12.19
CA PHE A 680 -30.74 14.32 -11.59
C PHE A 680 -30.73 15.74 -11.03
N GLY A 681 -29.73 16.12 -10.23
CA GLY A 681 -29.63 17.47 -9.64
C GLY A 681 -29.58 18.58 -10.70
N ARG A 682 -29.10 18.28 -11.90
CA ARG A 682 -29.09 19.18 -13.07
C ARG A 682 -30.38 19.15 -13.90
N GLY A 683 -31.40 18.40 -13.47
CA GLY A 683 -32.68 18.26 -14.17
C GLY A 683 -32.59 17.52 -15.52
N LYS A 684 -31.55 16.70 -15.74
CA LYS A 684 -31.34 15.97 -17.00
C LYS A 684 -32.00 14.59 -17.02
N ILE A 685 -32.31 14.05 -15.85
CA ILE A 685 -33.13 12.84 -15.67
C ILE A 685 -34.18 13.13 -14.60
N ALA A 686 -35.34 12.47 -14.69
CA ALA A 686 -36.47 12.70 -13.78
C ALA A 686 -36.29 12.03 -12.40
N ARG A 687 -35.41 11.03 -12.31
CA ARG A 687 -35.09 10.30 -11.08
C ARG A 687 -33.72 9.63 -11.24
N PRO A 688 -32.98 9.39 -10.14
CA PRO A 688 -31.76 8.59 -10.20
C PRO A 688 -32.03 7.16 -10.66
N SER A 689 -31.02 6.57 -11.29
CA SER A 689 -31.00 5.19 -11.75
C SER A 689 -30.74 4.23 -10.57
N TRP A 690 -31.79 3.99 -9.77
CA TRP A 690 -31.74 3.11 -8.60
C TRP A 690 -31.51 1.62 -8.98
N ILE A 691 -30.62 0.97 -8.24
CA ILE A 691 -30.22 -0.43 -8.35
C ILE A 691 -30.59 -1.12 -7.03
N TYR A 692 -31.26 -2.28 -7.10
CA TYR A 692 -31.89 -2.91 -5.93
C TYR A 692 -31.17 -4.18 -5.51
N HIS A 693 -31.15 -4.49 -4.22
CA HIS A 693 -30.74 -5.79 -3.71
C HIS A 693 -31.96 -6.66 -3.37
N ASP A 694 -31.96 -7.88 -3.89
CA ASP A 694 -32.93 -8.92 -3.50
C ASP A 694 -32.26 -9.84 -2.47
N PHE A 695 -32.75 -9.80 -1.23
CA PHE A 695 -32.22 -10.66 -0.17
C PHE A 695 -32.58 -12.13 -0.38
N ASP A 696 -31.67 -13.01 0.07
CA ASP A 696 -31.92 -14.44 0.15
C ASP A 696 -33.19 -14.76 0.95
N THR A 697 -33.87 -15.85 0.58
CA THR A 697 -35.10 -16.33 1.24
C THR A 697 -34.92 -16.68 2.72
N GLN A 698 -33.68 -16.80 3.20
CA GLN A 698 -33.40 -16.99 4.63
C GLN A 698 -33.78 -15.76 5.48
N PHE A 699 -33.92 -14.58 4.85
CA PHE A 699 -34.34 -13.36 5.52
C PHE A 699 -35.80 -13.03 5.18
N ASN A 700 -36.74 -13.50 6.01
CA ASN A 700 -38.17 -13.25 5.80
C ASN A 700 -38.55 -11.75 5.88
N ARG A 701 -37.76 -10.93 6.58
CA ARG A 701 -37.89 -9.47 6.71
C ARG A 701 -36.52 -8.85 7.00
N PRO A 702 -35.69 -8.60 5.98
CA PRO A 702 -34.34 -8.04 6.18
C PRO A 702 -34.44 -6.54 6.49
N GLU A 703 -34.77 -6.20 7.73
CA GLU A 703 -34.62 -4.81 8.19
C GLU A 703 -33.14 -4.54 8.44
N VAL A 704 -32.52 -3.79 7.52
CA VAL A 704 -31.11 -3.41 7.61
C VAL A 704 -30.99 -2.22 8.55
N ALA A 705 -30.31 -2.42 9.67
CA ALA A 705 -30.06 -1.39 10.67
C ALA A 705 -28.84 -0.55 10.30
N ASN A 706 -27.81 -1.18 9.72
CA ASN A 706 -26.61 -0.50 9.22
C ASN A 706 -25.98 -1.28 8.07
N LEU A 707 -25.33 -0.59 7.14
CA LEU A 707 -24.66 -1.14 5.97
C LEU A 707 -23.32 -0.40 5.79
N TYR A 708 -22.29 -1.15 5.41
CA TYR A 708 -21.02 -0.61 4.96
C TYR A 708 -20.55 -1.32 3.68
N PRO A 709 -20.57 -0.64 2.52
CA PRO A 709 -19.96 -1.14 1.29
C PRO A 709 -18.44 -1.06 1.42
N CYS A 710 -17.80 -2.22 1.43
CA CYS A 710 -16.36 -2.32 1.69
C CYS A 710 -15.58 -2.18 0.38
N ALA A 711 -14.43 -1.52 0.43
CA ALA A 711 -13.53 -1.35 -0.71
C ALA A 711 -13.00 -2.68 -1.29
N ASP A 712 -13.16 -3.79 -0.56
CA ASP A 712 -12.77 -5.13 -1.00
C ASP A 712 -13.86 -5.92 -1.74
N GLY A 713 -14.96 -5.25 -2.10
CA GLY A 713 -16.08 -5.86 -2.82
C GLY A 713 -16.96 -6.73 -1.93
N THR A 714 -16.98 -6.46 -0.62
CA THR A 714 -17.90 -7.07 0.34
C THR A 714 -18.91 -6.06 0.86
N LEU A 715 -20.12 -6.50 1.19
CA LEU A 715 -21.09 -5.73 1.98
C LEU A 715 -21.04 -6.24 3.41
N LEU A 716 -20.86 -5.35 4.37
CA LEU A 716 -21.04 -5.63 5.79
C LEU A 716 -22.36 -5.03 6.26
N VAL A 717 -23.24 -5.84 6.85
CA VAL A 717 -24.57 -5.38 7.30
C VAL A 717 -24.82 -5.75 8.74
N ALA A 718 -25.48 -4.86 9.47
CA ALA A 718 -26.14 -5.17 10.73
C ALA A 718 -27.64 -5.35 10.46
N MET A 719 -28.16 -6.55 10.72
CA MET A 719 -29.57 -6.87 10.54
C MET A 719 -29.99 -7.99 11.50
N LEU A 720 -31.26 -7.97 11.93
CA LEU A 720 -31.82 -9.00 12.82
C LEU A 720 -31.01 -9.25 14.11
N GLY A 721 -30.39 -8.19 14.65
CA GLY A 721 -29.58 -8.25 15.87
C GLY A 721 -28.21 -8.91 15.70
N ASP A 722 -27.75 -9.10 14.46
CA ASP A 722 -26.45 -9.69 14.16
C ASP A 722 -25.74 -8.95 13.02
N ILE A 723 -24.49 -9.33 12.77
CA ILE A 723 -23.66 -8.79 11.69
C ILE A 723 -23.45 -9.88 10.64
N TYR A 724 -23.60 -9.52 9.36
CA TYR A 724 -23.38 -10.42 8.24
C TYR A 724 -22.46 -9.77 7.21
N THR A 725 -21.74 -10.59 6.46
CA THR A 725 -20.99 -10.12 5.29
C THR A 725 -21.31 -10.98 4.07
N ALA A 726 -21.24 -10.39 2.88
CA ALA A 726 -21.32 -11.11 1.62
C ALA A 726 -20.44 -10.43 0.57
N ASP A 727 -19.85 -11.20 -0.34
CA ASP A 727 -19.26 -10.64 -1.55
C ASP A 727 -20.38 -10.07 -2.42
N TYR A 728 -20.15 -8.95 -3.10
CA TYR A 728 -21.15 -8.38 -3.99
C TYR A 728 -20.57 -7.95 -5.34
N ARG A 729 -21.45 -7.92 -6.34
CA ARG A 729 -21.24 -7.24 -7.61
C ARG A 729 -22.48 -6.46 -7.99
N ILE A 730 -22.30 -5.37 -8.72
CA ILE A 730 -23.40 -4.57 -9.25
C ILE A 730 -23.63 -4.99 -10.70
N ASP A 731 -24.78 -5.59 -10.96
CA ASP A 731 -25.26 -5.90 -12.31
C ASP A 731 -26.15 -4.76 -12.80
N ARG A 732 -25.54 -3.78 -13.46
CA ARG A 732 -26.26 -2.57 -13.90
C ARG A 732 -27.29 -2.86 -14.98
N LYS A 733 -27.04 -3.84 -15.84
CA LYS A 733 -28.00 -4.26 -16.88
C LYS A 733 -29.27 -4.83 -16.27
N ALA A 734 -29.14 -5.61 -15.20
CA ALA A 734 -30.28 -6.10 -14.43
C ALA A 734 -30.82 -5.08 -13.41
N SER A 735 -30.11 -3.98 -13.17
CA SER A 735 -30.34 -3.05 -12.05
C SER A 735 -30.42 -3.78 -10.71
N ARG A 736 -29.46 -4.70 -10.48
CA ARG A 736 -29.39 -5.53 -9.28
C ARG A 736 -28.02 -5.54 -8.60
N VAL A 737 -28.05 -5.51 -7.27
CA VAL A 737 -26.91 -5.84 -6.41
C VAL A 737 -26.98 -7.35 -6.15
N VAL A 738 -26.04 -8.08 -6.75
CA VAL A 738 -25.96 -9.54 -6.62
C VAL A 738 -24.93 -9.88 -5.55
N THR A 739 -25.34 -10.67 -4.55
CA THR A 739 -24.47 -11.08 -3.45
C THR A 739 -24.18 -12.57 -3.48
N SER A 740 -23.07 -12.98 -2.87
CA SER A 740 -22.89 -14.36 -2.41
C SER A 740 -23.84 -14.66 -1.24
N SER A 741 -23.80 -15.89 -0.74
CA SER A 741 -24.46 -16.23 0.52
C SER A 741 -23.93 -15.38 1.67
N TRP A 742 -24.84 -14.90 2.50
CA TRP A 742 -24.53 -14.10 3.68
C TRP A 742 -23.91 -14.94 4.79
N VAL A 743 -22.73 -14.52 5.27
CA VAL A 743 -22.00 -15.18 6.34
C VAL A 743 -22.15 -14.40 7.63
N LYS A 744 -22.62 -15.09 8.68
CA LYS A 744 -22.81 -14.55 10.02
C LYS A 744 -21.47 -14.26 10.72
N ARG A 745 -21.33 -13.07 11.30
CA ARG A 745 -20.12 -12.57 11.97
C ARG A 745 -20.25 -12.38 13.47
N GLY A 746 -21.46 -12.48 14.01
CA GLY A 746 -21.71 -12.36 15.44
C GLY A 746 -21.64 -10.91 15.92
N GLY A 747 -22.39 -10.60 16.97
CA GLY A 747 -22.43 -9.28 17.60
C GLY A 747 -23.57 -8.41 17.07
N ASP A 748 -24.14 -7.60 17.96
CA ASP A 748 -25.14 -6.58 17.64
C ASP A 748 -24.46 -5.28 17.20
N ALA A 749 -25.07 -4.49 16.34
CA ALA A 749 -24.49 -3.21 15.95
C ALA A 749 -25.55 -2.17 15.63
N THR A 750 -25.25 -0.94 16.05
CA THR A 750 -25.91 0.28 15.58
C THR A 750 -25.16 0.89 14.39
N GLN A 751 -23.85 0.63 14.29
CA GLN A 751 -23.03 0.98 13.14
C GLN A 751 -21.96 -0.09 12.92
N VAL A 752 -21.66 -0.41 11.66
CA VAL A 752 -20.61 -1.33 11.25
C VAL A 752 -19.68 -0.67 10.25
N VAL A 753 -18.39 -1.00 10.30
CA VAL A 753 -17.41 -0.58 9.30
C VAL A 753 -16.39 -1.69 9.10
N LYS A 754 -15.85 -1.81 7.88
CA LYS A 754 -14.72 -2.67 7.58
C LYS A 754 -13.70 -1.94 6.73
N MET A 755 -12.47 -1.94 7.19
CA MET A 755 -11.31 -1.55 6.39
C MET A 755 -10.72 -2.80 5.73
N PRO A 756 -10.36 -2.74 4.43
CA PRO A 756 -9.72 -3.87 3.77
C PRO A 756 -8.35 -4.15 4.40
N ILE A 757 -7.73 -5.27 4.02
CA ILE A 757 -6.31 -5.47 4.38
C ILE A 757 -5.46 -4.34 3.80
N PRO A 758 -4.38 -3.92 4.48
CA PRO A 758 -3.56 -2.78 4.04
C PRO A 758 -3.08 -2.85 2.58
N CYS A 759 -2.68 -4.04 2.12
CA CYS A 759 -2.18 -4.25 0.76
C CYS A 759 -3.27 -4.47 -0.30
N TRP A 760 -4.56 -4.26 0.03
CA TRP A 760 -5.66 -4.54 -0.88
C TRP A 760 -5.58 -3.75 -2.19
N SER A 761 -5.22 -2.46 -2.12
CA SER A 761 -5.03 -1.62 -3.31
C SER A 761 -3.96 -2.17 -4.24
N ILE A 762 -2.85 -2.66 -3.69
CA ILE A 762 -1.74 -3.27 -4.43
C ILE A 762 -2.18 -4.61 -5.04
N LEU A 763 -2.97 -5.42 -4.32
CA LEU A 763 -3.55 -6.64 -4.85
C LEU A 763 -4.47 -6.37 -6.06
N GLU A 764 -5.36 -5.37 -5.95
CA GLU A 764 -6.24 -4.97 -7.05
C GLU A 764 -5.47 -4.39 -8.23
N GLN A 765 -4.42 -3.61 -7.96
CA GLN A 765 -3.54 -3.08 -9.00
C GLN A 765 -2.84 -4.21 -9.76
N LEU A 766 -2.27 -5.20 -9.05
CA LEU A 766 -1.68 -6.36 -9.70
C LEU A 766 -2.73 -7.12 -10.53
N ASN A 767 -3.92 -7.36 -9.98
CA ASN A 767 -5.00 -8.01 -10.70
C ASN A 767 -5.39 -7.25 -11.98
N ALA A 768 -5.44 -5.92 -11.93
CA ALA A 768 -5.70 -5.09 -13.11
C ALA A 768 -4.58 -5.22 -14.15
N CYS A 769 -3.30 -5.07 -13.75
CA CYS A 769 -2.14 -5.25 -14.64
C CYS A 769 -2.11 -6.64 -15.30
N LEU A 770 -2.61 -7.68 -14.62
CA LEU A 770 -2.69 -9.03 -15.15
C LEU A 770 -3.89 -9.23 -16.09
N LEU A 771 -4.96 -8.44 -15.98
CA LEU A 771 -6.17 -8.58 -16.81
C LEU A 771 -6.21 -7.61 -18.00
N GLU A 772 -5.40 -6.55 -17.99
CA GLU A 772 -5.25 -5.65 -19.14
C GLU A 772 -4.57 -6.39 -20.31
N GLU A 773 -5.29 -6.45 -21.44
CA GLU A 773 -4.83 -6.76 -22.80
C GLU A 773 -5.30 -5.65 -23.76
#